data_AF-A0A9D6TIE9-F1
#
_entry.id   AF-A0A9D6TIE9-F1
#
_cell.length_a   1.000
_cell.length_b   1.000
_cell.length_c   1.000
_cell.angle_alpha   90.00
_cell.angle_beta   90.00
_cell.angle_gamma   90.00
#
_symmetry.space_group_name_H-M   'P 1'
#
loop_
_entity.id
_entity.type
_entity.pdbx_description
1 polymer ?
#
loop_
_entity_poly.entity_id
_entity_poly.type
_entity_poly.pdbx_seq_one_letter_code
_entity_poly.pdbx_strand_id
1 'polypeptide(L)'
;MRTKVTLILIFLNVALFFFIFKFERNWRTEAASLEARRRVLGTEAGDIRTLEVTSAAAGGSFGLVRTRDTWLLTKPLDWPANPHAVSSIVNELQLLEHETSFRVVDLAQTKQSLTDYGLDKAKITVAFSSGDPAAGANAARPKTLLRIGDTTKDGKRVYVLSPNGERVHVVGRTLIDRLSLPLDQLRADTLLTIPVFEARSLSVQTANPDQTRGSGAAGVRVRIRRDGARWTFETPIIARAGKSAVELTINDLNALHAKTFNPPSPATAPSATPALRIMLEGNNRYETLFLGAAVPPAGGGDPSAQPAASVEYYAQLDGRNALFTVVVPVLLVDTLRNAQESLREKRILDFDTQAVTAITLAAPVQPGAPLTLQRLEATAGATADAAPRWQIIQRGEGALGPQTLPADRAAVQRLFEQLTLLSADKFTSDAPTSADLESWGFNRPEREITLTFAGNITPVVLRLGTDASRSVVYARVGTPVDPGTSIYAVKIDVRRELPIEASEWRDRSLREPLPPGARFTALKVSDVDSRQLVFETTFNAAGEPASPPRDPKAVQDVLAQLRTLRAKRILPAGFADRVSVAGDERPWRFQLEATLSLPGGGGVEQTGTLILFLTERLGGAQQFAGSRELNAIFEIEQPFVDALWALIARDPGPPPATAETPTARSPNAR
;
A
#
# COMPACT_ATOMS: atom_id res chain seq x y z
N MET A 1 25.12 -67.58 -6.66
CA MET A 1 25.21 -66.95 -5.33
C MET A 1 26.28 -67.66 -4.51
N ARG A 2 27.32 -66.95 -4.03
CA ARG A 2 28.40 -67.55 -3.22
C ARG A 2 27.90 -67.76 -1.78
N THR A 3 27.20 -68.87 -1.55
CA THR A 3 26.52 -69.24 -0.29
C THR A 3 27.40 -69.08 0.95
N LYS A 4 28.71 -69.33 0.86
CA LYS A 4 29.67 -69.12 1.95
C LYS A 4 29.78 -67.65 2.39
N VAL A 5 29.79 -66.71 1.44
CA VAL A 5 29.89 -65.27 1.73
C VAL A 5 28.60 -64.76 2.35
N THR A 6 27.45 -65.25 1.87
CA THR A 6 26.12 -64.91 2.42
C THR A 6 25.96 -65.40 3.86
N LEU A 7 26.41 -66.62 4.17
CA LEU A 7 26.36 -67.18 5.53
C LEU A 7 27.25 -66.39 6.51
N ILE A 8 28.45 -66.00 6.08
CA ILE A 8 29.34 -65.16 6.88
C ILE A 8 28.70 -63.79 7.14
N LEU A 9 28.07 -63.18 6.14
CA LEU A 9 27.38 -61.89 6.32
C LEU A 9 26.19 -62.00 7.28
N ILE A 10 25.40 -63.07 7.20
CA ILE A 10 24.28 -63.31 8.12
C ILE A 10 24.78 -63.49 9.54
N PHE A 11 25.83 -64.30 9.73
CA PHE A 11 26.44 -64.49 11.05
C PHE A 11 26.97 -63.17 11.62
N LEU A 12 27.66 -62.36 10.80
CA LEU A 12 28.15 -61.05 11.22
C LEU A 12 27.00 -60.10 11.59
N ASN A 13 25.88 -60.14 10.87
CA ASN A 13 24.69 -59.34 11.18
C ASN A 13 24.05 -59.77 12.52
N VAL A 14 23.96 -61.07 12.78
CA VAL A 14 23.45 -61.60 14.05
C VAL A 14 24.39 -61.24 15.20
N ALA A 15 25.70 -61.33 15.00
CA ALA A 15 26.69 -60.93 15.99
C ALA A 15 26.64 -59.42 16.27
N LEU A 16 26.49 -58.60 15.23
CA LEU A 16 26.30 -57.15 15.35
C LEU A 16 25.00 -56.81 16.08
N PHE A 17 23.89 -57.48 15.76
CA PHE A 17 22.61 -57.31 16.43
C PHE A 17 22.70 -57.68 17.92
N PHE A 18 23.37 -58.80 18.25
CA PHE A 18 23.60 -59.20 19.63
C PHE A 18 24.49 -58.19 20.37
N PHE A 19 25.54 -57.68 19.72
CA PHE A 19 26.42 -56.66 20.27
C PHE A 19 25.66 -55.37 20.57
N ILE A 20 24.88 -54.85 19.61
CA ILE A 20 24.03 -53.67 19.78
C ILE A 20 23.03 -53.91 20.92
N PHE A 21 22.25 -55.00 20.89
CA PHE A 21 21.19 -55.21 21.88
C PHE A 21 21.72 -55.36 23.32
N LYS A 22 22.89 -55.98 23.50
CA LYS A 22 23.43 -56.29 24.84
C LYS A 22 24.34 -55.20 25.39
N PHE A 23 25.14 -54.54 24.55
CA PHE A 23 26.04 -53.46 25.00
C PHE A 23 25.40 -52.08 24.93
N GLU A 24 24.57 -51.78 23.92
CA GLU A 24 23.92 -50.47 23.82
C GLU A 24 22.88 -50.28 24.93
N ARG A 25 22.14 -51.33 25.31
CA ARG A 25 21.19 -51.28 26.42
C ARG A 25 21.87 -51.04 27.76
N ASN A 26 23.01 -51.70 28.02
CA ASN A 26 23.78 -51.50 29.25
C ASN A 26 24.48 -50.13 29.30
N TRP A 27 25.01 -49.63 28.17
CA TRP A 27 25.59 -48.29 28.12
C TRP A 27 24.54 -47.19 28.29
N ARG A 28 23.35 -47.35 27.69
CA ARG A 28 22.24 -46.41 27.89
C ARG A 28 21.72 -46.44 29.33
N THR A 29 21.65 -47.60 29.99
CA THR A 29 21.24 -47.67 31.40
C THR A 29 22.32 -47.17 32.36
N GLU A 30 23.60 -47.43 32.11
CA GLU A 30 24.70 -46.85 32.90
C GLU A 30 24.75 -45.33 32.73
N ALA A 31 24.71 -44.83 31.49
CA ALA A 31 24.66 -43.39 31.20
C ALA A 31 23.45 -42.72 31.85
N ALA A 32 22.25 -43.29 31.70
CA ALA A 32 21.04 -42.77 32.35
C ALA A 32 21.13 -42.83 33.89
N SER A 33 21.79 -43.85 34.46
CA SER A 33 21.99 -43.95 35.91
C SER A 33 23.02 -42.93 36.44
N LEU A 34 24.06 -42.62 35.65
CA LEU A 34 25.06 -41.61 35.96
C LEU A 34 24.48 -40.20 35.82
N GLU A 35 23.67 -39.96 34.80
CA GLU A 35 22.90 -38.72 34.62
C GLU A 35 21.89 -38.53 35.76
N ALA A 36 21.11 -39.56 36.12
CA ALA A 36 20.18 -39.51 37.25
C ALA A 36 20.88 -39.25 38.60
N ARG A 37 22.13 -39.71 38.76
CA ARG A 37 22.96 -39.42 39.95
C ARG A 37 23.50 -38.00 39.97
N ARG A 38 23.67 -37.34 38.82
CA ARG A 38 24.17 -35.95 38.72
C ARG A 38 23.07 -34.91 38.87
N ARG A 39 21.83 -35.25 38.49
CA ARG A 39 20.69 -34.33 38.63
C ARG A 39 20.35 -34.08 40.11
N VAL A 40 20.03 -32.83 40.41
CA VAL A 40 19.56 -32.39 41.73
C VAL A 40 18.07 -32.67 41.90
N LEU A 41 17.31 -32.52 40.81
CA LEU A 41 15.87 -32.73 40.76
C LEU A 41 15.57 -33.95 39.89
N GLY A 42 14.67 -34.82 40.37
CA GLY A 42 14.22 -36.03 39.71
C GLY A 42 13.04 -35.80 38.78
N THR A 43 12.07 -36.72 38.81
CA THR A 43 10.89 -36.63 37.95
C THR A 43 10.00 -35.45 38.31
N GLU A 44 10.06 -34.97 39.55
CA GLU A 44 9.28 -33.85 40.07
C GLU A 44 9.42 -32.56 39.27
N ALA A 45 10.56 -32.33 38.59
CA ALA A 45 10.76 -31.16 37.72
C ALA A 45 10.30 -31.37 36.26
N GLY A 46 9.84 -32.56 35.87
CA GLY A 46 9.64 -32.91 34.46
C GLY A 46 8.57 -32.11 33.70
N ASP A 47 7.51 -31.64 34.35
CA ASP A 47 6.42 -30.83 33.74
C ASP A 47 6.02 -29.71 34.70
N ILE A 48 6.90 -28.73 34.92
CA ILE A 48 6.63 -27.60 35.83
C ILE A 48 5.45 -26.78 35.28
N ARG A 49 4.41 -26.61 36.10
CA ARG A 49 3.18 -25.86 35.77
C ARG A 49 3.01 -24.60 36.60
N THR A 50 3.51 -24.61 37.83
CA THR A 50 3.54 -23.40 38.67
C THR A 50 4.94 -23.22 39.22
N LEU A 51 5.38 -21.98 39.35
CA LEU A 51 6.69 -21.62 39.87
C LEU A 51 6.56 -20.35 40.70
N GLU A 52 6.95 -20.41 41.96
CA GLU A 52 6.95 -19.28 42.88
C GLU A 52 8.36 -19.12 43.42
N VAL A 53 8.97 -17.98 43.10
CA VAL A 53 10.30 -17.62 43.56
C VAL A 53 10.14 -16.54 44.61
N THR A 54 10.62 -16.82 45.82
CA THR A 54 10.67 -15.86 46.92
C THR A 54 12.12 -15.52 47.19
N SER A 55 12.48 -14.25 47.05
CA SER A 55 13.82 -13.73 47.31
C SER A 55 13.77 -12.70 48.43
N ALA A 56 14.79 -12.71 49.29
CA ALA A 56 14.97 -11.67 50.30
C ALA A 56 15.33 -10.30 49.69
N ALA A 57 15.76 -10.26 48.43
CA ALA A 57 16.06 -9.02 47.72
C ALA A 57 14.76 -8.33 47.24
N ALA A 58 14.69 -7.01 47.41
CA ALA A 58 13.56 -6.20 46.95
C ALA A 58 13.34 -6.38 45.44
N GLY A 59 12.11 -6.70 45.03
CA GLY A 59 11.74 -6.92 43.63
C GLY A 59 12.17 -8.27 43.03
N GLY A 60 12.83 -9.15 43.80
CA GLY A 60 13.30 -10.47 43.32
C GLY A 60 12.30 -11.62 43.49
N SER A 61 11.08 -11.33 43.96
CA SER A 61 10.04 -12.35 44.15
C SER A 61 9.00 -12.30 43.03
N PHE A 62 8.69 -13.44 42.43
CA PHE A 62 7.70 -13.55 41.36
C PHE A 62 6.97 -14.88 41.36
N GLY A 63 5.77 -14.87 40.78
CA GLY A 63 4.93 -16.05 40.61
C GLY A 63 4.62 -16.26 39.14
N LEU A 64 4.73 -17.49 38.66
CA LEU A 64 4.48 -17.91 37.29
C LEU A 64 3.53 -19.10 37.27
N VAL A 65 2.56 -19.06 36.37
CA VAL A 65 1.60 -20.15 36.14
C VAL A 65 1.53 -20.43 34.64
N ARG A 66 1.63 -21.70 34.27
CA ARG A 66 1.42 -22.17 32.90
C ARG A 66 -0.07 -22.41 32.69
N THR A 67 -0.65 -21.70 31.73
CA THR A 67 -2.03 -21.89 31.29
C THR A 67 -2.00 -22.32 29.83
N ARG A 68 -2.44 -23.57 29.56
CA ARG A 68 -2.24 -24.24 28.26
C ARG A 68 -0.74 -24.26 27.90
N ASP A 69 -0.33 -23.45 26.94
CA ASP A 69 1.07 -23.35 26.47
C ASP A 69 1.72 -22.00 26.71
N THR A 70 1.05 -21.09 27.43
CA THR A 70 1.57 -19.76 27.75
C THR A 70 1.81 -19.60 29.25
N TRP A 71 2.89 -18.92 29.60
CA TRP A 71 3.20 -18.57 30.99
C TRP A 71 2.65 -17.19 31.33
N LEU A 72 1.99 -17.10 32.48
CA LEU A 72 1.46 -15.87 33.05
C LEU A 72 2.20 -15.56 34.35
N LEU A 73 2.59 -14.31 34.49
CA LEU A 73 3.05 -13.74 35.75
C LEU A 73 1.83 -13.46 36.63
N THR A 74 1.86 -13.91 37.89
CA THR A 74 0.77 -13.72 38.87
C THR A 74 1.16 -12.84 40.06
N LYS A 75 2.47 -12.68 40.31
CA LYS A 75 3.03 -11.80 41.34
C LYS A 75 4.31 -11.13 40.81
N PRO A 76 4.54 -9.84 41.14
CA PRO A 76 3.63 -8.92 41.85
C PRO A 76 2.49 -8.38 40.97
N LEU A 77 2.51 -8.68 39.67
CA LEU A 77 1.59 -8.16 38.66
C LEU A 77 0.99 -9.32 37.85
N ASP A 78 -0.28 -9.19 37.48
CA ASP A 78 -0.95 -10.08 36.52
C ASP A 78 -0.67 -9.66 35.08
N TRP A 79 0.24 -10.37 34.39
CA TRP A 79 0.75 -10.00 33.05
C TRP A 79 1.28 -11.22 32.29
N PRO A 80 1.32 -11.25 30.93
CA PRO A 80 1.97 -12.36 30.24
C PRO A 80 3.46 -12.38 30.55
N ALA A 81 4.03 -13.57 30.74
CA ALA A 81 5.45 -13.70 30.97
C ALA A 81 6.21 -13.78 29.64
N ASN A 82 7.47 -13.34 29.65
CA ASN A 82 8.38 -13.51 28.53
C ASN A 82 8.69 -15.01 28.35
N PRO A 83 8.30 -15.62 27.21
CA PRO A 83 8.45 -17.07 27.02
C PRO A 83 9.91 -17.52 27.05
N HIS A 84 10.85 -16.69 26.57
CA HIS A 84 12.27 -17.02 26.57
C HIS A 84 12.86 -17.01 27.98
N ALA A 85 12.54 -15.98 28.77
CA ALA A 85 12.99 -15.85 30.14
C ALA A 85 12.46 -17.02 30.99
N VAL A 86 11.16 -17.31 30.92
CA VAL A 86 10.56 -18.41 31.69
C VAL A 86 11.08 -19.77 31.24
N SER A 87 11.20 -20.01 29.93
CA SER A 87 11.75 -21.28 29.44
C SER A 87 13.19 -21.48 29.91
N SER A 88 14.01 -20.42 29.99
CA SER A 88 15.37 -20.52 30.52
C SER A 88 15.40 -20.90 32.00
N ILE A 89 14.47 -20.38 32.81
CA ILE A 89 14.35 -20.73 34.24
C ILE A 89 13.86 -22.17 34.40
N VAL A 90 12.80 -22.55 33.68
CA VAL A 90 12.23 -23.91 33.74
C VAL A 90 13.25 -24.94 33.28
N ASN A 91 13.97 -24.68 32.19
CA ASN A 91 15.02 -25.58 31.70
C ASN A 91 16.19 -25.68 32.68
N GLU A 92 16.58 -24.59 33.35
CA GLU A 92 17.62 -24.64 34.40
C GLU A 92 17.21 -25.55 35.55
N LEU A 93 15.95 -25.47 35.98
CA LEU A 93 15.43 -26.32 37.06
C LEU A 93 15.31 -27.79 36.61
N GLN A 94 14.88 -28.03 35.37
CA GLN A 94 14.74 -29.39 34.81
C GLN A 94 16.06 -30.12 34.61
N LEU A 95 17.10 -29.37 34.25
CA LEU A 95 18.43 -29.89 33.94
C LEU A 95 19.44 -29.53 35.04
N LEU A 96 18.96 -29.23 36.25
CA LEU A 96 19.84 -28.81 37.34
C LEU A 96 20.76 -29.97 37.74
N GLU A 97 22.06 -29.79 37.50
CA GLU A 97 23.11 -30.74 37.88
C GLU A 97 23.93 -30.19 39.04
N HIS A 98 24.39 -31.08 39.92
CA HIS A 98 25.35 -30.73 40.95
C HIS A 98 26.75 -31.21 40.58
N GLU A 99 27.74 -30.40 40.93
CA GLU A 99 29.14 -30.80 40.80
C GLU A 99 29.56 -31.69 41.98
N THR A 100 29.13 -31.31 43.18
CA THR A 100 29.38 -32.07 44.42
C THR A 100 28.15 -32.01 45.32
N SER A 101 27.99 -33.00 46.19
CA SER A 101 26.91 -33.01 47.19
C SER A 101 27.32 -33.77 48.46
N PHE A 102 26.80 -33.34 49.60
CA PHE A 102 27.04 -33.95 50.91
C PHE A 102 25.72 -34.07 51.70
N ARG A 103 25.66 -35.00 52.65
CA ARG A 103 24.44 -35.19 53.46
C ARG A 103 24.42 -34.19 54.61
N VAL A 104 23.22 -33.75 54.98
CA VAL A 104 23.03 -32.82 56.12
C VAL A 104 23.44 -33.48 57.44
N VAL A 105 23.23 -34.79 57.59
CA VAL A 105 23.63 -35.55 58.79
C VAL A 105 25.14 -35.57 59.03
N ASP A 106 25.95 -35.40 57.98
CA ASP A 106 27.41 -35.42 58.08
C ASP A 106 27.98 -34.08 58.58
N LEU A 107 27.18 -32.99 58.54
CA LEU A 107 27.60 -31.65 58.97
C LEU A 107 27.94 -31.58 60.47
N ALA A 108 27.22 -32.34 61.30
CA ALA A 108 27.50 -32.41 62.73
C ALA A 108 28.90 -32.98 63.02
N GLN A 109 29.40 -33.87 62.17
CA GLN A 109 30.74 -34.48 62.32
C GLN A 109 31.85 -33.46 62.04
N THR A 110 31.58 -32.45 61.20
CA THR A 110 32.52 -31.38 60.84
C THR A 110 32.33 -30.09 61.64
N LYS A 111 31.47 -30.11 62.68
CA LYS A 111 31.05 -28.93 63.47
C LYS A 111 30.48 -27.79 62.60
N GLN A 112 29.84 -28.13 61.48
CA GLN A 112 29.16 -27.19 60.59
C GLN A 112 27.65 -27.35 60.70
N SER A 113 26.91 -26.37 60.20
CA SER A 113 25.46 -26.28 60.24
C SER A 113 24.91 -25.72 58.93
N LEU A 114 23.60 -25.83 58.71
CA LEU A 114 22.93 -25.22 57.56
C LEU A 114 23.09 -23.69 57.52
N THR A 115 23.33 -23.05 58.67
CA THR A 115 23.58 -21.62 58.78
C THR A 115 24.88 -21.21 58.11
N ASP A 116 25.93 -22.05 58.18
CA ASP A 116 27.24 -21.79 57.56
C ASP A 116 27.20 -21.74 56.03
N TYR A 117 26.12 -22.28 55.45
CA TYR A 117 25.85 -22.32 54.01
C TYR A 117 24.71 -21.38 53.59
N GLY A 118 24.16 -20.58 54.52
CA GLY A 118 23.01 -19.71 54.26
C GLY A 118 21.71 -20.45 53.96
N LEU A 119 21.58 -21.73 54.33
CA LEU A 119 20.41 -22.57 54.04
C LEU A 119 19.36 -22.57 55.16
N ASP A 120 19.74 -22.22 56.39
CA ASP A 120 18.80 -22.03 57.50
C ASP A 120 17.85 -20.85 57.23
N LYS A 121 18.41 -19.71 56.81
CA LYS A 121 17.67 -18.57 56.25
C LYS A 121 18.00 -18.43 54.76
N ALA A 122 17.40 -19.30 53.96
CA ALA A 122 17.61 -19.35 52.52
C ALA A 122 17.40 -17.97 51.87
N LYS A 123 18.36 -17.54 51.05
CA LYS A 123 18.31 -16.26 50.31
C LYS A 123 17.22 -16.27 49.25
N ILE A 124 17.05 -17.41 48.59
CA ILE A 124 16.01 -17.65 47.59
C ILE A 124 15.34 -18.98 47.91
N THR A 125 14.02 -18.99 47.84
CA THR A 125 13.21 -20.19 47.94
C THR A 125 12.42 -20.34 46.66
N VAL A 126 12.57 -21.48 45.99
CA VAL A 126 11.86 -21.82 44.77
C VAL A 126 10.86 -22.89 45.08
N ALA A 127 9.59 -22.63 44.83
CA ALA A 127 8.55 -23.59 45.05
C ALA A 127 7.77 -23.81 43.76
N PHE A 128 7.68 -25.06 43.31
CA PHE A 128 7.02 -25.38 42.05
C PHE A 128 6.13 -26.61 42.17
N SER A 129 5.13 -26.68 41.29
CA SER A 129 4.31 -27.88 41.13
C SER A 129 4.35 -28.34 39.69
N SER A 130 4.27 -29.66 39.50
CA SER A 130 4.37 -30.28 38.19
C SER A 130 3.15 -31.14 37.89
N GLY A 131 2.87 -31.36 36.60
CA GLY A 131 1.85 -32.31 36.17
C GLY A 131 2.20 -33.73 36.58
N ASP A 132 1.17 -34.51 36.93
CA ASP A 132 1.32 -35.95 37.12
C ASP A 132 0.91 -36.71 35.83
N PRO A 133 1.87 -37.28 35.07
CA PRO A 133 1.57 -38.04 33.87
C PRO A 133 0.77 -39.33 34.15
N ALA A 134 0.75 -39.83 35.39
CA ALA A 134 0.02 -41.05 35.76
C ALA A 134 -1.45 -40.82 36.16
N ALA A 135 -1.84 -39.58 36.49
CA ALA A 135 -3.13 -39.26 37.09
C ALA A 135 -4.02 -38.32 36.23
N GLY A 136 -3.71 -38.19 34.93
CA GLY A 136 -4.48 -37.42 33.97
C GLY A 136 -4.22 -35.90 34.03
N ALA A 137 -4.80 -35.16 33.08
CA ALA A 137 -4.46 -33.74 32.81
C ALA A 137 -4.60 -32.78 34.02
N ASN A 138 -5.35 -33.15 35.06
CA ASN A 138 -5.69 -32.29 36.20
C ASN A 138 -5.03 -32.69 37.54
N ALA A 139 -4.22 -33.76 37.58
CA ALA A 139 -3.52 -34.13 38.80
C ALA A 139 -2.16 -33.41 38.89
N ALA A 140 -1.95 -32.68 39.99
CA ALA A 140 -0.69 -32.02 40.29
C ALA A 140 0.09 -32.83 41.31
N ARG A 141 1.40 -32.98 41.10
CA ARG A 141 2.31 -33.52 42.11
C ARG A 141 2.39 -32.59 43.33
N PRO A 142 2.78 -33.12 44.51
CA PRO A 142 3.01 -32.29 45.68
C PRO A 142 4.01 -31.17 45.38
N LYS A 143 3.80 -30.01 46.02
CA LYS A 143 4.66 -28.82 45.87
C LYS A 143 6.09 -29.18 46.27
N THR A 144 7.03 -29.00 45.35
CA THR A 144 8.46 -29.22 45.57
C THR A 144 9.09 -27.92 46.02
N LEU A 145 9.86 -27.95 47.10
CA LEU A 145 10.49 -26.77 47.70
C LEU A 145 12.01 -26.88 47.61
N LEU A 146 12.65 -25.96 46.91
CA LEU A 146 14.10 -25.86 46.81
C LEU A 146 14.58 -24.63 47.58
N ARG A 147 15.56 -24.79 48.48
CA ARG A 147 16.12 -23.70 49.28
C ARG A 147 17.55 -23.42 48.83
N ILE A 148 17.80 -22.17 48.44
CA ILE A 148 19.07 -21.72 47.87
C ILE A 148 19.73 -20.78 48.87
N GLY A 149 20.97 -21.09 49.23
CA GLY A 149 21.74 -20.42 50.27
C GLY A 149 22.80 -19.47 49.70
N ASP A 150 23.96 -19.48 50.34
CA ASP A 150 25.09 -18.63 50.00
C ASP A 150 25.85 -19.10 48.75
N THR A 151 26.50 -18.15 48.10
CA THR A 151 27.51 -18.44 47.08
C THR A 151 28.76 -19.00 47.74
N THR A 152 29.41 -19.95 47.07
CA THR A 152 30.72 -20.47 47.48
C THR A 152 31.78 -19.36 47.55
N LYS A 153 32.88 -19.61 48.27
CA LYS A 153 33.96 -18.62 48.46
C LYS A 153 34.60 -18.13 47.16
N ASP A 154 34.58 -18.95 46.12
CA ASP A 154 35.06 -18.60 44.77
C ASP A 154 34.03 -17.80 43.94
N GLY A 155 32.81 -17.60 44.46
CA GLY A 155 31.73 -16.85 43.83
C GLY A 155 31.12 -17.49 42.58
N LYS A 156 31.50 -18.73 42.24
CA LYS A 156 31.10 -19.41 41.00
C LYS A 156 29.94 -20.39 41.17
N ARG A 157 29.67 -20.81 42.41
CA ARG A 157 28.67 -21.84 42.72
C ARG A 157 27.78 -21.38 43.87
N VAL A 158 26.69 -22.10 44.08
CA VAL A 158 25.72 -21.84 45.15
C VAL A 158 25.33 -23.13 45.85
N TYR A 159 25.08 -23.05 47.15
CA TYR A 159 24.58 -24.16 47.94
C TYR A 159 23.06 -24.27 47.81
N VAL A 160 22.57 -25.48 47.56
CA VAL A 160 21.15 -25.77 47.37
C VAL A 160 20.76 -26.95 48.24
N LEU A 161 19.74 -26.79 49.09
CA LEU A 161 19.18 -27.89 49.88
C LEU A 161 18.14 -28.63 49.04
N SER A 162 18.26 -29.97 49.00
CA SER A 162 17.32 -30.84 48.30
C SER A 162 15.89 -30.72 48.86
N PRO A 163 14.85 -31.04 48.08
CA PRO A 163 13.46 -30.91 48.54
C PRO A 163 13.10 -31.75 49.76
N ASN A 164 13.78 -32.89 49.96
CA ASN A 164 13.61 -33.74 51.14
C ASN A 164 14.46 -33.27 52.35
N GLY A 165 15.28 -32.23 52.20
CA GLY A 165 16.13 -31.70 53.28
C GLY A 165 17.34 -32.57 53.66
N GLU A 166 17.59 -33.67 52.95
CA GLU A 166 18.62 -34.65 53.34
C GLU A 166 20.02 -34.32 52.81
N ARG A 167 20.12 -33.58 51.70
CA ARG A 167 21.38 -33.30 51.01
C ARG A 167 21.54 -31.83 50.66
N VAL A 168 22.77 -31.36 50.76
CA VAL A 168 23.20 -30.08 50.19
C VAL A 168 23.96 -30.36 48.90
N HIS A 169 23.52 -29.72 47.84
CA HIS A 169 24.11 -29.76 46.51
C HIS A 169 24.87 -28.46 46.24
N VAL A 170 26.03 -28.59 45.60
CA VAL A 170 26.78 -27.45 45.09
C VAL A 170 26.55 -27.39 43.58
N VAL A 171 25.85 -26.34 43.14
CA VAL A 171 25.43 -26.15 41.74
C VAL A 171 26.03 -24.87 41.16
N GLY A 172 26.01 -24.74 39.83
CA GLY A 172 26.46 -23.54 39.14
C GLY A 172 25.67 -22.28 39.55
N ARG A 173 26.33 -21.13 39.53
CA ARG A 173 25.70 -19.83 39.84
C ARG A 173 24.62 -19.40 38.82
N THR A 174 24.60 -20.00 37.63
CA THR A 174 23.56 -19.77 36.60
C THR A 174 22.14 -19.90 37.14
N LEU A 175 21.93 -20.78 38.12
CA LEU A 175 20.64 -20.94 38.80
C LEU A 175 20.19 -19.64 39.48
N ILE A 176 21.03 -19.02 40.31
CA ILE A 176 20.67 -17.80 41.02
C ILE A 176 20.57 -16.60 40.06
N ASP A 177 21.41 -16.56 39.03
CA ASP A 177 21.37 -15.48 38.04
C ASP A 177 20.05 -15.49 37.25
N ARG A 178 19.54 -16.68 36.87
CA ARG A 178 18.23 -16.83 36.19
C ARG A 178 17.04 -16.57 37.12
N LEU A 179 17.13 -16.96 38.39
CA LEU A 179 16.08 -16.72 39.38
C LEU A 179 16.04 -15.29 39.88
N SER A 180 17.08 -14.48 39.61
CA SER A 180 17.17 -13.08 40.02
C SER A 180 16.92 -12.11 38.86
N LEU A 181 16.34 -12.58 37.76
CA LEU A 181 16.00 -11.72 36.62
C LEU A 181 15.06 -10.59 37.06
N PRO A 182 15.28 -9.36 36.58
CA PRO A 182 14.42 -8.25 36.93
C PRO A 182 13.05 -8.40 36.27
N LEU A 183 12.03 -7.79 36.89
CA LEU A 183 10.63 -8.00 36.52
C LEU A 183 10.31 -7.59 35.07
N ASP A 184 11.01 -6.58 34.56
CA ASP A 184 10.93 -6.09 33.18
C ASP A 184 11.39 -7.14 32.14
N GLN A 185 12.37 -7.98 32.48
CA GLN A 185 12.82 -9.09 31.63
C GLN A 185 11.91 -10.32 31.72
N LEU A 186 11.25 -10.51 32.88
CA LEU A 186 10.31 -11.61 33.10
C LEU A 186 8.95 -11.39 32.46
N ARG A 187 8.53 -10.14 32.23
CA ARG A 187 7.25 -9.80 31.61
C ARG A 187 7.36 -9.76 30.08
N ALA A 188 6.28 -10.11 29.38
CA ALA A 188 6.17 -9.84 27.95
C ALA A 188 6.07 -8.33 27.71
N ASP A 189 6.67 -7.86 26.62
CA ASP A 189 6.71 -6.43 26.31
C ASP A 189 5.58 -5.98 25.37
N THR A 190 4.97 -6.92 24.65
CA THR A 190 3.88 -6.67 23.69
C THR A 190 2.54 -6.48 24.39
N LEU A 191 1.78 -5.44 23.99
CA LEU A 191 0.43 -5.19 24.50
C LEU A 191 -0.63 -5.98 23.75
N LEU A 192 -0.61 -5.90 22.42
CA LEU A 192 -1.49 -6.62 21.50
C LEU A 192 -0.63 -7.60 20.70
N THR A 193 -1.17 -8.78 20.45
CA THR A 193 -0.45 -9.92 19.87
C THR A 193 -1.18 -10.56 18.69
N ILE A 194 -2.31 -10.00 18.24
CA ILE A 194 -3.03 -10.44 17.04
C ILE A 194 -2.36 -9.81 15.81
N PRO A 195 -1.62 -10.58 14.99
CA PRO A 195 -0.97 -10.05 13.80
C PRO A 195 -2.00 -9.75 12.71
N VAL A 196 -1.62 -8.90 11.74
CA VAL A 196 -2.49 -8.47 10.64
C VAL A 196 -3.11 -9.62 9.84
N PHE A 197 -2.38 -10.73 9.64
CA PHE A 197 -2.90 -11.89 8.91
C PHE A 197 -3.95 -12.69 9.70
N GLU A 198 -3.92 -12.61 11.03
CA GLU A 198 -4.93 -13.23 11.91
C GLU A 198 -6.12 -12.28 12.14
N ALA A 199 -5.90 -10.97 12.06
CA ALA A 199 -6.91 -9.95 12.33
C ALA A 199 -8.14 -10.06 11.39
N ARG A 200 -9.31 -10.16 12.01
CA ARG A 200 -10.65 -10.23 11.40
C ARG A 200 -11.48 -8.99 11.65
N SER A 201 -11.24 -8.28 12.75
CA SER A 201 -11.91 -7.02 13.03
C SER A 201 -11.01 -6.06 13.81
N LEU A 202 -11.13 -4.76 13.51
CA LEU A 202 -10.61 -3.66 14.31
C LEU A 202 -11.82 -2.83 14.76
N SER A 203 -12.00 -2.68 16.06
CA SER A 203 -13.01 -1.79 16.64
C SER A 203 -12.35 -0.70 17.47
N VAL A 204 -12.74 0.54 17.23
CA VAL A 204 -12.27 1.72 17.97
C VAL A 204 -13.49 2.47 18.48
N GLN A 205 -13.52 2.72 19.77
CA GLN A 205 -14.53 3.53 20.41
C GLN A 205 -13.87 4.70 21.11
N THR A 206 -14.27 5.91 20.73
CA THR A 206 -13.78 7.17 21.31
C THR A 206 -14.63 7.57 22.53
N ALA A 207 -14.04 8.30 23.48
CA ALA A 207 -14.82 9.00 24.49
C ALA A 207 -15.60 10.16 23.86
N ASN A 208 -16.81 10.41 24.38
CA ASN A 208 -17.59 11.57 24.00
C ASN A 208 -16.96 12.84 24.62
N PRO A 209 -16.63 13.88 23.85
CA PRO A 209 -16.06 15.12 24.38
C PRO A 209 -17.03 15.92 25.28
N ASP A 210 -18.35 15.69 25.18
CA ASP A 210 -19.35 16.44 25.95
C ASP A 210 -19.93 15.61 27.11
N GLN A 211 -19.23 15.62 28.25
CA GLN A 211 -19.64 14.92 29.48
C GLN A 211 -20.80 15.61 30.23
N THR A 212 -21.31 16.75 29.75
CA THR A 212 -22.34 17.54 30.44
C THR A 212 -23.77 17.03 30.23
N ARG A 213 -23.99 16.18 29.21
CA ARG A 213 -25.25 15.46 29.01
C ARG A 213 -25.15 14.11 29.73
N GLY A 214 -25.75 14.02 30.91
CA GLY A 214 -25.61 12.89 31.83
C GLY A 214 -25.81 11.50 31.21
N SER A 215 -25.12 10.52 31.83
CA SER A 215 -25.14 9.07 31.55
C SER A 215 -24.44 8.61 30.26
N GLY A 216 -23.19 8.14 30.39
CA GLY A 216 -22.68 6.95 29.71
C GLY A 216 -22.69 6.86 28.17
N ALA A 217 -22.96 7.93 27.44
CA ALA A 217 -23.03 7.89 25.98
C ALA A 217 -21.61 7.71 25.39
N ALA A 218 -21.33 6.49 24.92
CA ALA A 218 -20.17 6.15 24.11
C ALA A 218 -19.97 7.17 22.96
N GLY A 219 -18.74 7.64 22.74
CA GLY A 219 -18.40 8.39 21.53
C GLY A 219 -18.49 7.52 20.27
N VAL A 220 -18.05 8.05 19.13
CA VAL A 220 -18.16 7.34 17.84
C VAL A 220 -17.51 5.96 17.94
N ARG A 221 -18.30 4.93 17.63
CA ARG A 221 -17.85 3.54 17.55
C ARG A 221 -17.65 3.16 16.09
N VAL A 222 -16.39 2.97 15.74
CA VAL A 222 -15.95 2.47 14.45
C VAL A 222 -15.70 0.98 14.59
N ARG A 223 -16.32 0.18 13.73
CA ARG A 223 -16.02 -1.25 13.61
C ARG A 223 -15.75 -1.56 12.15
N ILE A 224 -14.56 -2.09 11.89
CA ILE A 224 -14.10 -2.51 10.58
C ILE A 224 -13.95 -4.02 10.63
N ARG A 225 -14.54 -4.72 9.67
CA ARG A 225 -14.44 -6.17 9.51
C ARG A 225 -13.69 -6.51 8.24
N ARG A 226 -12.95 -7.62 8.29
CA ARG A 226 -12.31 -8.23 7.14
C ARG A 226 -13.21 -9.31 6.55
N ASP A 227 -13.47 -9.22 5.26
CA ASP A 227 -14.11 -10.26 4.46
C ASP A 227 -13.18 -10.66 3.31
N GLY A 228 -12.63 -11.87 3.39
CA GLY A 228 -11.54 -12.33 2.52
C GLY A 228 -10.34 -11.37 2.52
N ALA A 229 -10.12 -10.71 1.39
CA ALA A 229 -9.05 -9.74 1.19
C ALA A 229 -9.47 -8.28 1.42
N ARG A 230 -10.76 -8.01 1.65
CA ARG A 230 -11.33 -6.66 1.75
C ARG A 230 -11.62 -6.30 3.20
N TRP A 231 -11.49 -5.02 3.51
CA TRP A 231 -11.91 -4.45 4.79
C TRP A 231 -13.11 -3.54 4.57
N THR A 232 -14.12 -3.64 5.43
CA THR A 232 -15.36 -2.88 5.34
C THR A 232 -15.77 -2.35 6.71
N PHE A 233 -16.33 -1.14 6.74
CA PHE A 233 -16.98 -0.60 7.92
C PHE A 233 -18.33 -1.30 8.12
N GLU A 234 -18.57 -1.77 9.34
CA GLU A 234 -19.88 -2.22 9.81
C GLU A 234 -20.58 -1.09 10.59
N THR A 235 -19.82 -0.31 11.36
CA THR A 235 -20.31 0.86 12.09
C THR A 235 -19.36 2.04 11.96
N PRO A 236 -19.85 3.29 11.95
CA PRO A 236 -21.27 3.68 11.96
C PRO A 236 -21.94 3.61 10.58
N ILE A 237 -21.16 3.40 9.52
CA ILE A 237 -21.60 3.38 8.12
C ILE A 237 -21.18 2.07 7.46
N ILE A 238 -21.90 1.66 6.41
CA ILE A 238 -21.49 0.54 5.57
C ILE A 238 -20.69 1.11 4.40
N ALA A 239 -19.36 1.01 4.49
CA ALA A 239 -18.44 1.56 3.49
C ALA A 239 -17.18 0.71 3.36
N ARG A 240 -16.42 0.90 2.28
CA ARG A 240 -15.11 0.24 2.12
C ARG A 240 -14.07 0.91 3.01
N ALA A 241 -13.21 0.10 3.63
CA ALA A 241 -12.06 0.57 4.37
C ALA A 241 -10.77 0.39 3.56
N GLY A 242 -9.85 1.33 3.71
CA GLY A 242 -8.56 1.31 3.04
C GLY A 242 -7.71 0.18 3.62
N LYS A 243 -7.52 -0.90 2.85
CA LYS A 243 -6.76 -2.07 3.30
C LYS A 243 -5.41 -1.69 3.90
N SER A 244 -4.59 -0.93 3.16
CA SER A 244 -3.27 -0.52 3.62
C SER A 244 -3.32 0.33 4.89
N ALA A 245 -4.29 1.24 5.02
CA ALA A 245 -4.44 2.10 6.20
C ALA A 245 -4.80 1.28 7.45
N VAL A 246 -5.74 0.34 7.32
CA VAL A 246 -6.15 -0.56 8.42
C VAL A 246 -5.00 -1.47 8.83
N GLU A 247 -4.32 -2.11 7.86
CA GLU A 247 -3.22 -3.03 8.13
C GLU A 247 -2.01 -2.33 8.77
N LEU A 248 -1.67 -1.11 8.31
CA LEU A 248 -0.65 -0.27 8.96
C LEU A 248 -1.05 0.10 10.39
N THR A 249 -2.30 0.51 10.61
CA THR A 249 -2.80 0.85 11.96
C THR A 249 -2.71 -0.34 12.91
N ILE A 250 -3.05 -1.55 12.46
CA ILE A 250 -2.92 -2.78 13.28
C ILE A 250 -1.44 -3.07 13.59
N ASN A 251 -0.53 -2.89 12.63
CA ASN A 251 0.90 -3.03 12.89
C ASN A 251 1.41 -2.01 13.91
N ASP A 252 1.02 -0.74 13.78
CA ASP A 252 1.40 0.33 14.71
C ASP A 252 0.85 0.06 16.12
N LEU A 253 -0.36 -0.48 16.23
CA LEU A 253 -0.95 -0.92 17.49
C LEU A 253 -0.18 -2.10 18.13
N ASN A 254 0.26 -3.07 17.33
CA ASN A 254 1.07 -4.21 17.80
C ASN A 254 2.49 -3.80 18.18
N ALA A 255 2.99 -2.67 17.66
CA ALA A 255 4.28 -2.10 18.03
C ALA A 255 4.25 -1.30 19.34
N LEU A 256 3.09 -1.16 19.99
CA LEU A 256 2.98 -0.48 21.27
C LEU A 256 3.52 -1.35 22.42
N HIS A 257 4.24 -0.70 23.33
CA HIS A 257 4.87 -1.32 24.50
C HIS A 257 4.52 -0.54 25.79
N ALA A 258 4.38 -1.26 26.90
CA ALA A 258 4.20 -0.62 28.20
C ALA A 258 5.49 0.05 28.66
N LYS A 259 5.41 1.34 29.02
CA LYS A 259 6.53 2.14 29.52
C LYS A 259 6.73 1.97 31.03
N THR A 260 5.74 2.36 31.83
CA THR A 260 5.81 2.32 33.29
C THR A 260 4.64 1.53 33.86
N PHE A 261 4.91 0.54 34.71
CA PHE A 261 3.88 -0.20 35.46
C PHE A 261 3.66 0.41 36.83
N ASN A 262 2.43 0.30 37.33
CA ASN A 262 1.99 0.91 38.59
C ASN A 262 2.32 2.41 38.69
N PRO A 263 1.96 3.22 37.67
CA PRO A 263 2.12 4.67 37.76
C PRO A 263 1.20 5.23 38.87
N PRO A 264 1.42 6.48 39.31
CA PRO A 264 0.47 7.18 40.19
C PRO A 264 -0.95 7.08 39.61
N SER A 265 -1.89 6.57 40.41
CA SER A 265 -3.21 6.23 39.91
C SER A 265 -3.95 7.46 39.36
N PRO A 266 -4.56 7.38 38.17
CA PRO A 266 -5.40 8.44 37.64
C PRO A 266 -6.69 8.57 38.45
N ALA A 267 -7.40 9.70 38.31
CA ALA A 267 -8.70 9.94 38.95
C ALA A 267 -9.77 8.89 38.58
N THR A 268 -9.67 8.30 37.39
CA THR A 268 -10.56 7.21 36.95
C THR A 268 -9.76 6.19 36.15
N ALA A 269 -10.06 4.91 36.36
CA ALA A 269 -9.38 3.82 35.68
C ALA A 269 -9.63 3.86 34.15
N PRO A 270 -8.61 3.61 33.31
CA PRO A 270 -8.77 3.54 31.85
C PRO A 270 -9.89 2.60 31.38
N SER A 271 -10.11 1.47 32.04
CA SER A 271 -11.19 0.53 31.68
C SER A 271 -12.59 1.03 32.03
N ALA A 272 -12.72 1.91 33.04
CA ALA A 272 -13.99 2.48 33.47
C ALA A 272 -14.42 3.67 32.58
N THR A 273 -13.47 4.55 32.24
CA THR A 273 -13.72 5.71 31.36
C THR A 273 -12.61 5.83 30.31
N PRO A 274 -12.61 4.97 29.28
CA PRO A 274 -11.57 4.99 28.25
C PRO A 274 -11.73 6.22 27.36
N ALA A 275 -10.63 6.96 27.17
CA ALA A 275 -10.51 7.96 26.10
C ALA A 275 -10.54 7.30 24.72
N LEU A 276 -9.90 6.13 24.60
CA LEU A 276 -9.98 5.23 23.45
C LEU A 276 -10.09 3.79 23.95
N ARG A 277 -11.06 3.05 23.43
CA ARG A 277 -11.14 1.59 23.57
C ARG A 277 -10.85 0.98 22.21
N ILE A 278 -9.75 0.23 22.12
CA ILE A 278 -9.30 -0.43 20.90
C ILE A 278 -9.45 -1.93 21.09
N MET A 279 -10.16 -2.60 20.19
CA MET A 279 -10.34 -4.05 20.21
C MET A 279 -9.88 -4.64 18.88
N LEU A 280 -8.99 -5.62 18.94
CA LEU A 280 -8.61 -6.46 17.82
C LEU A 280 -9.24 -7.84 18.00
N GLU A 281 -9.87 -8.33 16.94
CA GLU A 281 -10.47 -9.67 16.89
C GLU A 281 -9.69 -10.52 15.89
N GLY A 282 -9.19 -11.67 16.33
CA GLY A 282 -8.50 -12.67 15.52
C GLY A 282 -9.43 -13.82 15.14
N ASN A 283 -8.87 -15.01 14.89
CA ASN A 283 -9.69 -16.17 14.53
C ASN A 283 -10.47 -16.74 15.73
N ASN A 284 -9.81 -16.90 16.88
CA ASN A 284 -10.37 -17.57 18.07
C ASN A 284 -10.14 -16.76 19.36
N ARG A 285 -9.75 -15.49 19.23
CA ARG A 285 -9.39 -14.62 20.34
C ARG A 285 -9.66 -13.17 20.00
N TYR A 286 -9.84 -12.37 21.03
CA TYR A 286 -9.90 -10.92 20.94
C TYR A 286 -9.03 -10.33 22.05
N GLU A 287 -8.52 -9.14 21.80
CA GLU A 287 -7.69 -8.39 22.73
C GLU A 287 -8.18 -6.94 22.73
N THR A 288 -8.34 -6.37 23.93
CA THR A 288 -8.81 -4.99 24.09
C THR A 288 -7.80 -4.19 24.90
N LEU A 289 -7.39 -3.06 24.35
CA LEU A 289 -6.57 -2.04 25.00
C LEU A 289 -7.44 -0.82 25.31
N PHE A 290 -7.44 -0.42 26.58
CA PHE A 290 -8.06 0.82 27.05
C PHE A 290 -6.99 1.88 27.25
N LEU A 291 -7.12 3.01 26.56
CA LEU A 291 -6.34 4.21 26.82
C LEU A 291 -7.22 5.20 27.59
N GLY A 292 -6.72 5.67 28.74
CA GLY A 292 -7.37 6.64 29.62
C GLY A 292 -6.90 8.07 29.33
N ALA A 293 -6.78 8.88 30.39
CA ALA A 293 -6.26 10.24 30.28
C ALA A 293 -4.78 10.25 29.85
N ALA A 294 -4.37 11.34 29.19
CA ALA A 294 -2.96 11.59 28.93
C ALA A 294 -2.23 11.88 30.25
N VAL A 295 -1.01 11.36 30.39
CA VAL A 295 -0.13 11.61 31.53
C VAL A 295 0.40 13.04 31.41
N PRO A 296 0.22 13.91 32.43
CA PRO A 296 0.80 15.24 32.41
C PRO A 296 2.32 15.18 32.28
N PRO A 297 2.96 16.00 31.42
CA PRO A 297 4.40 16.05 31.34
C PRO A 297 4.99 16.44 32.70
N ALA A 298 6.05 15.74 33.11
CA ALA A 298 6.75 16.04 34.36
C ALA A 298 7.39 17.44 34.26
N GLY A 299 6.78 18.41 34.95
CA GLY A 299 7.28 19.79 35.03
C GLY A 299 6.67 20.77 34.04
N GLY A 300 5.34 20.91 34.03
CA GLY A 300 4.60 22.06 33.45
C GLY A 300 5.11 22.50 32.08
N GLY A 301 4.62 21.86 31.01
CA GLY A 301 5.14 22.04 29.65
C GLY A 301 5.33 23.51 29.25
N ASP A 302 6.51 23.82 28.72
CA ASP A 302 6.82 25.11 28.12
C ASP A 302 5.88 25.33 26.92
N PRO A 303 5.05 26.38 26.91
CA PRO A 303 4.12 26.66 25.80
C PRO A 303 4.83 26.99 24.47
N SER A 304 6.16 27.15 24.46
CA SER A 304 6.97 27.33 23.26
C SER A 304 7.60 26.04 22.70
N ALA A 305 7.42 24.90 23.37
CA ALA A 305 7.99 23.62 22.93
C ALA A 305 7.29 23.09 21.67
N GLN A 306 8.10 22.57 20.74
CA GLN A 306 7.60 21.89 19.52
C GLN A 306 6.58 20.80 19.87
N PRO A 307 5.53 20.61 19.05
CA PRO A 307 4.50 19.62 19.33
C PRO A 307 5.14 18.23 19.48
N ALA A 308 4.85 17.57 20.60
CA ALA A 308 5.42 16.27 20.91
C ALA A 308 5.03 15.24 19.84
N ALA A 309 6.00 14.44 19.36
CA ALA A 309 5.75 13.40 18.36
C ALA A 309 4.90 12.22 18.90
N SER A 310 4.81 12.10 20.22
CA SER A 310 4.09 11.04 20.93
C SER A 310 3.49 11.56 22.23
N VAL A 311 2.40 10.94 22.66
CA VAL A 311 1.73 11.26 23.92
C VAL A 311 1.71 10.01 24.81
N GLU A 312 2.00 10.20 26.10
CA GLU A 312 1.93 9.13 27.08
C GLU A 312 0.52 9.06 27.68
N TYR A 313 -0.07 7.87 27.71
CA TYR A 313 -1.42 7.62 28.24
C TYR A 313 -1.37 6.60 29.36
N TYR A 314 -2.24 6.78 30.36
CA TYR A 314 -2.60 5.67 31.26
C TYR A 314 -3.35 4.60 30.47
N ALA A 315 -3.01 3.33 30.67
CA ALA A 315 -3.59 2.23 29.92
C ALA A 315 -3.82 0.97 30.77
N GLN A 316 -4.79 0.17 30.32
CA GLN A 316 -5.13 -1.13 30.88
C GLN A 316 -5.50 -2.09 29.74
N LEU A 317 -5.23 -3.38 29.95
CA LEU A 317 -5.73 -4.45 29.07
C LEU A 317 -6.99 -5.05 29.66
N ASP A 318 -7.90 -5.51 28.80
CA ASP A 318 -9.10 -6.19 29.23
C ASP A 318 -8.81 -7.51 29.94
N GLY A 319 -9.63 -7.82 30.95
CA GLY A 319 -9.44 -8.97 31.84
C GLY A 319 -8.22 -8.88 32.78
N ARG A 320 -7.53 -7.74 32.86
CA ARG A 320 -6.34 -7.55 33.71
C ARG A 320 -6.45 -6.34 34.61
N ASN A 321 -5.92 -6.46 35.83
CA ASN A 321 -5.91 -5.37 36.81
C ASN A 321 -4.69 -4.44 36.69
N ALA A 322 -3.69 -4.83 35.90
CA ALA A 322 -2.46 -4.08 35.69
C ALA A 322 -2.72 -2.68 35.12
N LEU A 323 -2.34 -1.65 35.86
CA LEU A 323 -2.29 -0.26 35.38
C LEU A 323 -0.87 0.06 34.91
N PHE A 324 -0.76 0.60 33.69
CA PHE A 324 0.52 0.99 33.11
C PHE A 324 0.38 2.28 32.30
N THR A 325 1.50 2.79 31.81
CA THR A 325 1.55 3.89 30.85
C THR A 325 2.07 3.38 29.50
N VAL A 326 1.59 3.95 28.41
CA VAL A 326 2.01 3.63 27.04
C VAL A 326 2.29 4.92 26.29
N VAL A 327 3.38 4.95 25.55
CA VAL A 327 3.71 6.06 24.65
C VAL A 327 3.11 5.74 23.28
N VAL A 328 2.22 6.60 22.81
CA VAL A 328 1.50 6.41 21.55
C VAL A 328 1.89 7.53 20.57
N PRO A 329 2.31 7.22 19.34
CA PRO A 329 2.57 8.24 18.32
C PRO A 329 1.34 9.10 18.05
N VAL A 330 1.52 10.42 17.88
CA VAL A 330 0.40 11.35 17.64
C VAL A 330 -0.39 10.97 16.39
N LEU A 331 0.30 10.57 15.31
CA LEU A 331 -0.35 10.11 14.07
C LEU A 331 -1.29 8.92 14.29
N LEU A 332 -0.90 7.98 15.16
CA LEU A 332 -1.74 6.82 15.50
C LEU A 332 -2.95 7.27 16.33
N VAL A 333 -2.77 8.17 17.30
CA VAL A 333 -3.86 8.74 18.08
C VAL A 333 -4.87 9.44 17.17
N ASP A 334 -4.41 10.29 16.26
CA ASP A 334 -5.26 11.01 15.31
C ASP A 334 -5.99 10.06 14.36
N THR A 335 -5.30 9.03 13.90
CA THR A 335 -5.88 7.97 13.06
C THR A 335 -7.00 7.25 13.81
N LEU A 336 -6.79 6.86 15.07
CA LEU A 336 -7.78 6.16 15.88
C LEU A 336 -8.97 7.06 16.27
N ARG A 337 -8.73 8.33 16.59
CA ARG A 337 -9.79 9.29 16.92
C ARG A 337 -10.67 9.61 15.70
N ASN A 338 -10.06 9.72 14.53
CA ASN A 338 -10.74 10.00 13.26
C ASN A 338 -10.93 8.73 12.41
N ALA A 339 -11.00 7.55 13.03
CA ALA A 339 -10.98 6.25 12.35
C ALA A 339 -12.05 6.10 11.26
N GLN A 340 -13.20 6.79 11.40
CA GLN A 340 -14.27 6.78 10.40
C GLN A 340 -13.83 7.37 9.06
N GLU A 341 -12.92 8.35 9.06
CA GLU A 341 -12.42 9.01 7.86
C GLU A 341 -11.01 8.54 7.49
N SER A 342 -10.12 8.43 8.47
CA SER A 342 -8.70 8.09 8.27
C SER A 342 -8.50 6.69 7.71
N LEU A 343 -9.34 5.72 8.13
CA LEU A 343 -9.28 4.33 7.70
C LEU A 343 -10.21 4.02 6.52
N ARG A 344 -10.92 5.02 6.00
CA ARG A 344 -11.85 4.86 4.88
C ARG A 344 -11.12 4.73 3.56
N GLU A 345 -11.63 3.88 2.67
CA GLU A 345 -11.08 3.77 1.31
C GLU A 345 -11.30 5.10 0.59
N LYS A 346 -10.20 5.74 0.21
CA LYS A 346 -10.22 7.06 -0.43
C LYS A 346 -10.44 6.94 -1.93
N ARG A 347 -10.06 5.83 -2.56
CA ARG A 347 -10.33 5.61 -3.99
C ARG A 347 -11.82 5.40 -4.20
N ILE A 348 -12.40 6.28 -5.01
CA ILE A 348 -13.83 6.33 -5.23
C ILE A 348 -14.30 5.17 -6.13
N LEU A 349 -13.46 4.79 -7.10
CA LEU A 349 -13.73 3.71 -8.04
C LEU A 349 -12.83 2.49 -7.77
N ASP A 350 -13.37 1.29 -8.01
CA ASP A 350 -12.66 0.01 -7.90
C ASP A 350 -13.17 -0.92 -8.99
N PHE A 351 -12.38 -1.03 -10.03
CA PHE A 351 -12.69 -1.80 -11.23
C PHE A 351 -11.40 -2.24 -11.91
N ASP A 352 -11.49 -3.33 -12.66
CA ASP A 352 -10.41 -3.79 -13.52
C ASP A 352 -10.53 -3.10 -14.90
N THR A 353 -9.51 -2.33 -15.28
CA THR A 353 -9.44 -1.65 -16.57
C THR A 353 -9.48 -2.64 -17.75
N GLN A 354 -8.93 -3.86 -17.56
CA GLN A 354 -8.94 -4.91 -18.58
C GLN A 354 -10.32 -5.57 -18.75
N ALA A 355 -11.22 -5.40 -17.78
CA ALA A 355 -12.59 -5.89 -17.89
C ALA A 355 -13.52 -4.90 -18.61
N VAL A 356 -13.13 -3.63 -18.76
CA VAL A 356 -13.96 -2.58 -19.38
C VAL A 356 -14.04 -2.78 -20.90
N THR A 357 -15.28 -2.82 -21.41
CA THR A 357 -15.61 -2.96 -22.84
C THR A 357 -16.17 -1.70 -23.45
N ALA A 358 -16.79 -0.82 -22.66
CA ALA A 358 -17.23 0.49 -23.14
C ALA A 358 -17.20 1.55 -22.02
N ILE A 359 -16.95 2.79 -22.42
CA ILE A 359 -17.01 3.98 -21.56
C ILE A 359 -17.98 4.96 -22.21
N THR A 360 -19.06 5.32 -21.53
CA THR A 360 -20.00 6.34 -22.00
C THR A 360 -19.82 7.61 -21.19
N LEU A 361 -19.52 8.71 -21.87
CA LEU A 361 -19.33 10.05 -21.30
C LEU A 361 -20.53 10.92 -21.68
N ALA A 362 -21.20 11.48 -20.69
CA ALA A 362 -22.34 12.38 -20.88
C ALA A 362 -22.16 13.66 -20.04
N ALA A 363 -22.81 14.74 -20.47
CA ALA A 363 -22.93 15.97 -19.68
C ALA A 363 -24.40 16.37 -19.59
N PRO A 364 -25.20 15.77 -18.67
CA PRO A 364 -26.64 16.05 -18.55
C PRO A 364 -27.02 17.53 -18.38
N VAL A 365 -26.11 18.38 -17.88
CA VAL A 365 -26.31 19.83 -17.76
C VAL A 365 -26.30 20.56 -19.11
N GLN A 366 -25.75 19.96 -20.16
CA GLN A 366 -25.67 20.52 -21.53
C GLN A 366 -26.49 19.67 -22.50
N PRO A 367 -27.16 20.28 -23.50
CA PRO A 367 -27.79 19.52 -24.56
C PRO A 367 -26.71 18.88 -25.44
N GLY A 368 -26.75 17.56 -25.59
CA GLY A 368 -25.80 16.82 -26.43
C GLY A 368 -26.00 15.32 -26.32
N ALA A 369 -25.65 14.59 -27.37
CA ALA A 369 -25.64 13.13 -27.33
C ALA A 369 -24.45 12.64 -26.47
N PRO A 370 -24.59 11.55 -25.71
CA PRO A 370 -23.47 10.96 -25.00
C PRO A 370 -22.43 10.42 -25.99
N LEU A 371 -21.16 10.53 -25.62
CA LEU A 371 -20.03 9.97 -26.35
C LEU A 371 -19.76 8.55 -25.83
N THR A 372 -19.72 7.56 -26.70
CA THR A 372 -19.32 6.20 -26.30
C THR A 372 -17.98 5.82 -26.92
N LEU A 373 -17.05 5.41 -26.06
CA LEU A 373 -15.81 4.75 -26.43
C LEU A 373 -16.02 3.25 -26.24
N GLN A 374 -15.85 2.46 -27.30
CA GLN A 374 -16.01 1.01 -27.26
C GLN A 374 -14.70 0.32 -27.59
N ARG A 375 -14.37 -0.70 -26.80
CA ARG A 375 -13.22 -1.57 -27.03
C ARG A 375 -13.52 -2.49 -28.20
N LEU A 376 -12.58 -2.58 -29.14
CA LEU A 376 -12.62 -3.55 -30.22
C LEU A 376 -12.10 -4.90 -29.72
N GLU A 377 -12.72 -5.97 -30.20
CA GLU A 377 -12.20 -7.32 -29.96
C GLU A 377 -10.85 -7.49 -30.68
N ALA A 378 -9.97 -8.29 -30.08
CA ALA A 378 -8.70 -8.61 -30.71
C ALA A 378 -8.96 -9.38 -32.02
N THR A 379 -8.37 -8.91 -33.12
CA THR A 379 -8.41 -9.63 -34.40
C THR A 379 -7.80 -11.03 -34.26
N ALA A 380 -8.43 -12.03 -34.88
CA ALA A 380 -7.92 -13.40 -34.89
C ALA A 380 -6.46 -13.44 -35.38
N GLY A 381 -5.56 -13.99 -34.57
CA GLY A 381 -4.11 -14.03 -34.85
C GLY A 381 -3.29 -12.87 -34.27
N ALA A 382 -3.91 -11.91 -33.58
CA ALA A 382 -3.17 -10.91 -32.79
C ALA A 382 -2.44 -11.58 -31.60
N THR A 383 -1.23 -11.12 -31.30
CA THR A 383 -0.49 -11.57 -30.12
C THR A 383 -1.24 -11.20 -28.85
N ALA A 384 -1.15 -12.02 -27.81
CA ALA A 384 -1.82 -11.77 -26.53
C ALA A 384 -1.40 -10.42 -25.88
N ASP A 385 -0.24 -9.89 -26.24
CA ASP A 385 0.29 -8.60 -25.79
C ASP A 385 -0.17 -7.40 -26.65
N ALA A 386 -0.95 -7.64 -27.70
CA ALA A 386 -1.51 -6.56 -28.51
C ALA A 386 -2.54 -5.77 -27.70
N ALA A 387 -2.18 -4.55 -27.36
CA ALA A 387 -3.02 -3.72 -26.54
C ALA A 387 -4.37 -3.36 -27.20
N PRO A 388 -5.41 -3.13 -26.38
CA PRO A 388 -6.77 -2.96 -26.88
C PRO A 388 -6.89 -1.72 -27.76
N ARG A 389 -7.51 -1.90 -28.92
CA ARG A 389 -7.94 -0.80 -29.79
C ARG A 389 -9.31 -0.30 -29.33
N TRP A 390 -9.53 1.00 -29.47
CA TRP A 390 -10.76 1.66 -29.07
C TRP A 390 -11.35 2.42 -30.25
N GLN A 391 -12.67 2.47 -30.31
CA GLN A 391 -13.41 3.26 -31.29
C GLN A 391 -14.40 4.17 -30.59
N ILE A 392 -14.62 5.34 -31.17
CA ILE A 392 -15.72 6.24 -30.83
C ILE A 392 -16.96 5.79 -31.59
N ILE A 393 -18.11 5.75 -30.93
CA ILE A 393 -19.41 5.54 -31.55
C ILE A 393 -20.19 6.84 -31.50
N GLN A 394 -20.58 7.34 -32.68
CA GLN A 394 -21.49 8.47 -32.83
C GLN A 394 -22.83 7.95 -33.39
N ARG A 395 -23.94 8.41 -32.83
CA ARG A 395 -25.25 8.18 -33.45
C ARG A 395 -25.37 9.08 -34.67
N GLY A 396 -25.43 8.51 -35.87
CA GLY A 396 -25.78 9.25 -37.08
C GLY A 396 -27.25 9.63 -37.07
N GLU A 397 -27.58 10.78 -37.66
CA GLU A 397 -28.97 11.16 -37.91
C GLU A 397 -29.52 10.43 -39.15
N GLY A 398 -30.74 9.89 -39.06
CA GLY A 398 -31.46 9.30 -40.19
C GLY A 398 -30.89 7.97 -40.71
N ALA A 399 -30.82 7.83 -42.05
CA ALA A 399 -30.54 6.58 -42.75
C ALA A 399 -29.07 6.11 -42.74
N LEU A 400 -28.15 6.90 -42.15
CA LEU A 400 -26.70 6.66 -42.21
C LEU A 400 -26.17 5.74 -41.09
N GLY A 401 -27.01 5.29 -40.16
CA GLY A 401 -26.60 4.41 -39.07
C GLY A 401 -25.57 5.02 -38.11
N PRO A 402 -25.09 4.27 -37.10
CA PRO A 402 -24.02 4.73 -36.22
C PRO A 402 -22.69 4.84 -36.98
N GLN A 403 -22.00 5.96 -36.82
CA GLN A 403 -20.65 6.16 -37.37
C GLN A 403 -19.60 5.80 -36.32
N THR A 404 -18.54 5.11 -36.73
CA THR A 404 -17.41 4.79 -35.87
C THR A 404 -16.14 5.50 -36.32
N LEU A 405 -15.37 6.00 -35.35
CA LEU A 405 -14.07 6.63 -35.59
C LEU A 405 -13.02 5.95 -34.70
N PRO A 406 -11.76 5.80 -35.15
CA PRO A 406 -10.70 5.31 -34.27
C PRO A 406 -10.49 6.27 -33.09
N ALA A 407 -10.35 5.72 -31.88
CA ALA A 407 -10.07 6.49 -30.68
C ALA A 407 -8.56 6.50 -30.36
N ASP A 408 -8.06 7.63 -29.87
CA ASP A 408 -6.69 7.77 -29.39
C ASP A 408 -6.49 6.91 -28.15
N ARG A 409 -5.68 5.86 -28.31
CA ARG A 409 -5.36 4.91 -27.25
C ARG A 409 -4.71 5.58 -26.04
N ALA A 410 -3.83 6.56 -26.25
CA ALA A 410 -3.17 7.25 -25.15
C ALA A 410 -4.15 8.12 -24.35
N ALA A 411 -5.16 8.70 -25.03
CA ALA A 411 -6.23 9.43 -24.36
C ALA A 411 -7.10 8.50 -23.49
N VAL A 412 -7.50 7.33 -24.02
CA VAL A 412 -8.29 6.33 -23.26
C VAL A 412 -7.50 5.78 -22.07
N GLN A 413 -6.20 5.50 -22.25
CA GLN A 413 -5.34 5.04 -21.17
C GLN A 413 -5.22 6.08 -20.04
N ARG A 414 -5.03 7.36 -20.41
CA ARG A 414 -4.99 8.46 -19.44
C ARG A 414 -6.31 8.57 -18.66
N LEU A 415 -7.45 8.40 -19.33
CA LEU A 415 -8.76 8.37 -18.67
C LEU A 415 -8.84 7.26 -17.62
N PHE A 416 -8.38 6.04 -17.93
CA PHE A 416 -8.35 4.96 -16.94
C PHE A 416 -7.43 5.28 -15.76
N GLU A 417 -6.25 5.83 -16.01
CA GLU A 417 -5.34 6.26 -14.95
C GLU A 417 -6.00 7.31 -14.04
N GLN A 418 -6.70 8.28 -14.61
CA GLN A 418 -7.41 9.30 -13.85
C GLN A 418 -8.56 8.71 -13.03
N LEU A 419 -9.39 7.84 -13.63
CA LEU A 419 -10.51 7.21 -12.94
C LEU A 419 -10.04 6.26 -11.82
N THR A 420 -8.92 5.55 -12.01
CA THR A 420 -8.35 4.64 -10.99
C THR A 420 -7.65 5.38 -9.86
N LEU A 421 -7.05 6.54 -10.14
CA LEU A 421 -6.42 7.42 -9.16
C LEU A 421 -7.39 8.41 -8.49
N LEU A 422 -8.65 8.48 -8.95
CA LEU A 422 -9.65 9.38 -8.40
C LEU A 422 -9.91 9.08 -6.92
N SER A 423 -9.51 10.03 -6.07
CA SER A 423 -9.61 9.93 -4.62
C SER A 423 -10.54 10.99 -4.05
N ALA A 424 -11.26 10.64 -2.99
CA ALA A 424 -11.99 11.57 -2.15
C ALA A 424 -11.03 12.45 -1.35
N ASP A 425 -11.15 13.77 -1.48
CA ASP A 425 -10.49 14.73 -0.60
C ASP A 425 -11.24 14.82 0.74
N LYS A 426 -12.57 14.71 0.70
CA LYS A 426 -13.44 14.69 1.88
C LYS A 426 -14.66 13.78 1.64
N PHE A 427 -15.08 13.09 2.69
CA PHE A 427 -16.37 12.39 2.72
C PHE A 427 -17.47 13.38 3.12
N THR A 428 -18.29 13.80 2.17
CA THR A 428 -19.24 14.91 2.38
C THR A 428 -20.51 14.44 3.10
N SER A 429 -21.12 13.35 2.64
CA SER A 429 -22.32 12.77 3.25
C SER A 429 -22.50 11.32 2.82
N ASP A 430 -23.04 10.48 3.71
CA ASP A 430 -23.40 9.09 3.42
C ASP A 430 -24.91 8.86 3.28
N ALA A 431 -25.71 9.88 3.62
CA ALA A 431 -27.17 9.88 3.56
C ALA A 431 -27.66 11.28 3.16
N PRO A 432 -27.41 11.73 1.92
CA PRO A 432 -27.78 13.06 1.47
C PRO A 432 -29.29 13.19 1.34
N THR A 433 -29.83 14.35 1.71
CA THR A 433 -31.22 14.71 1.44
C THR A 433 -31.39 15.11 -0.03
N SER A 434 -32.64 15.16 -0.51
CA SER A 434 -32.93 15.64 -1.87
C SER A 434 -32.46 17.08 -2.10
N ALA A 435 -32.54 17.94 -1.07
CA ALA A 435 -32.04 19.31 -1.13
C ALA A 435 -30.51 19.36 -1.23
N ASP A 436 -29.80 18.48 -0.51
CA ASP A 436 -28.34 18.37 -0.63
C ASP A 436 -27.94 17.97 -2.06
N LEU A 437 -28.60 16.95 -2.62
CA LEU A 437 -28.36 16.48 -3.98
C LEU A 437 -28.61 17.57 -5.02
N GLU A 438 -29.64 18.39 -4.85
CA GLU A 438 -29.89 19.55 -5.70
C GLU A 438 -28.79 20.61 -5.56
N SER A 439 -28.41 20.95 -4.32
CA SER A 439 -27.37 21.95 -4.04
C SER A 439 -25.99 21.57 -4.59
N TRP A 440 -25.73 20.26 -4.73
CA TRP A 440 -24.48 19.71 -5.27
C TRP A 440 -24.59 19.34 -6.76
N GLY A 441 -25.69 19.69 -7.42
CA GLY A 441 -25.85 19.55 -8.87
C GLY A 441 -26.12 18.13 -9.36
N PHE A 442 -26.62 17.22 -8.51
CA PHE A 442 -26.94 15.84 -8.93
C PHE A 442 -28.29 15.68 -9.62
N ASN A 443 -29.15 16.70 -9.62
CA ASN A 443 -30.39 16.70 -10.43
C ASN A 443 -30.07 16.72 -11.94
N ARG A 444 -29.03 17.45 -12.33
CA ARG A 444 -28.45 17.45 -13.67
C ARG A 444 -26.92 17.46 -13.54
N PRO A 445 -26.30 16.28 -13.37
CA PRO A 445 -24.86 16.18 -13.21
C PRO A 445 -24.11 16.90 -14.32
N GLU A 446 -22.98 17.50 -13.97
CA GLU A 446 -22.12 18.15 -14.95
C GLU A 446 -21.45 17.11 -15.86
N ARG A 447 -21.06 15.96 -15.29
CA ARG A 447 -20.56 14.81 -16.02
C ARG A 447 -21.16 13.52 -15.47
N GLU A 448 -21.42 12.58 -16.37
CA GLU A 448 -21.73 11.20 -16.04
C GLU A 448 -20.85 10.27 -16.87
N ILE A 449 -20.17 9.35 -16.19
CA ILE A 449 -19.25 8.37 -16.78
C ILE A 449 -19.78 6.99 -16.43
N THR A 450 -20.15 6.22 -17.45
CA THR A 450 -20.59 4.83 -17.29
C THR A 450 -19.52 3.90 -17.81
N LEU A 451 -19.03 3.02 -16.94
CA LEU A 451 -18.10 1.94 -17.26
C LEU A 451 -18.89 0.65 -17.44
N THR A 452 -18.87 0.12 -18.65
CA THR A 452 -19.47 -1.16 -19.01
C THR A 452 -18.39 -2.22 -19.09
N PHE A 453 -18.67 -3.40 -18.55
CA PHE A 453 -17.73 -4.51 -18.45
C PHE A 453 -18.11 -5.66 -19.37
N ALA A 454 -17.17 -6.55 -19.66
CA ALA A 454 -17.45 -7.80 -20.36
C ALA A 454 -18.34 -8.73 -19.51
N GLY A 455 -19.23 -9.48 -20.16
CA GLY A 455 -20.18 -10.37 -19.50
C GLY A 455 -21.32 -9.62 -18.79
N ASN A 456 -22.06 -10.33 -17.94
CA ASN A 456 -23.22 -9.77 -17.23
C ASN A 456 -22.83 -9.06 -15.91
N ILE A 457 -21.73 -8.32 -15.93
CA ILE A 457 -21.27 -7.52 -14.78
C ILE A 457 -22.00 -6.17 -14.79
N THR A 458 -22.58 -5.78 -13.65
CA THR A 458 -23.30 -4.51 -13.52
C THR A 458 -22.40 -3.31 -13.84
N PRO A 459 -22.81 -2.39 -14.73
CA PRO A 459 -22.05 -1.18 -15.02
C PRO A 459 -21.87 -0.30 -13.78
N VAL A 460 -20.73 0.38 -13.72
CA VAL A 460 -20.43 1.39 -12.69
C VAL A 460 -20.66 2.77 -13.28
N VAL A 461 -21.36 3.63 -12.55
CA VAL A 461 -21.66 5.01 -12.96
C VAL A 461 -21.05 6.00 -11.96
N LEU A 462 -20.13 6.82 -12.44
CA LEU A 462 -19.60 7.98 -11.73
C LEU A 462 -20.36 9.23 -12.20
N ARG A 463 -20.97 9.95 -11.26
CA ARG A 463 -21.63 11.24 -11.50
C ARG A 463 -20.84 12.33 -10.82
N LEU A 464 -20.58 13.40 -11.54
CA LEU A 464 -19.91 14.59 -11.04
C LEU A 464 -20.89 15.76 -11.04
N GLY A 465 -21.13 16.31 -9.87
CA GLY A 465 -21.91 17.53 -9.64
C GLY A 465 -21.01 18.66 -9.16
N THR A 466 -21.56 19.89 -9.15
CA THR A 466 -20.89 21.06 -8.59
C THR A 466 -21.89 21.88 -7.77
N ASP A 467 -21.37 22.64 -6.82
CA ASP A 467 -22.17 23.65 -6.14
C ASP A 467 -22.52 24.82 -7.06
N ALA A 468 -23.41 25.70 -6.61
CA ALA A 468 -23.85 26.86 -7.38
C ALA A 468 -22.68 27.78 -7.81
N SER A 469 -21.61 27.87 -7.01
CA SER A 469 -20.42 28.67 -7.33
C SER A 469 -19.41 27.95 -8.24
N ARG A 470 -19.63 26.65 -8.52
CA ARG A 470 -18.72 25.76 -9.26
C ARG A 470 -17.30 25.70 -8.68
N SER A 471 -17.17 25.89 -7.37
CA SER A 471 -15.90 25.89 -6.65
C SER A 471 -15.51 24.50 -6.14
N VAL A 472 -16.51 23.65 -5.84
CA VAL A 472 -16.29 22.28 -5.35
C VAL A 472 -16.93 21.29 -6.31
N VAL A 473 -16.22 20.18 -6.57
CA VAL A 473 -16.75 19.05 -7.34
C VAL A 473 -17.14 17.95 -6.38
N TYR A 474 -18.36 17.46 -6.55
CA TYR A 474 -18.89 16.33 -5.80
C TYR A 474 -18.96 15.11 -6.70
N ALA A 475 -18.44 13.99 -6.23
CA ALA A 475 -18.55 12.70 -6.88
C ALA A 475 -19.60 11.83 -6.17
N ARG A 476 -20.37 11.10 -6.97
CA ARG A 476 -21.33 10.08 -6.52
C ARG A 476 -21.16 8.85 -7.40
N VAL A 477 -21.00 7.69 -6.77
CA VAL A 477 -20.79 6.42 -7.48
C VAL A 477 -21.92 5.45 -7.16
N GLY A 478 -22.41 4.79 -8.20
CA GLY A 478 -23.35 3.69 -8.08
C GLY A 478 -23.43 2.92 -9.38
N THR A 479 -24.65 2.52 -9.71
CA THR A 479 -25.04 1.81 -10.93
C THR A 479 -26.03 2.67 -11.73
N PRO A 480 -26.46 2.22 -12.92
CA PRO A 480 -27.51 2.91 -13.67
C PRO A 480 -28.86 2.98 -12.93
N VAL A 481 -29.17 1.99 -12.09
CA VAL A 481 -30.47 1.87 -11.40
C VAL A 481 -30.43 2.31 -9.94
N ASP A 482 -29.26 2.23 -9.30
CA ASP A 482 -29.03 2.69 -7.94
C ASP A 482 -27.83 3.65 -7.94
N PRO A 483 -28.04 4.97 -7.86
CA PRO A 483 -26.96 5.95 -7.93
C PRO A 483 -26.03 5.97 -6.70
N GLY A 484 -26.29 5.15 -5.67
CA GLY A 484 -25.51 5.11 -4.43
C GLY A 484 -25.81 6.31 -3.51
N THR A 485 -25.49 6.21 -2.22
CA THR A 485 -25.82 7.26 -1.24
C THR A 485 -24.63 8.14 -0.85
N SER A 486 -23.41 7.62 -0.90
CA SER A 486 -22.22 8.38 -0.51
C SER A 486 -21.84 9.47 -1.52
N ILE A 487 -21.56 10.65 -1.00
CA ILE A 487 -21.08 11.83 -1.72
C ILE A 487 -19.68 12.19 -1.23
N TYR A 488 -18.78 12.41 -2.18
CA TYR A 488 -17.38 12.72 -1.94
C TYR A 488 -17.04 14.09 -2.53
N ALA A 489 -16.28 14.92 -1.84
CA ALA A 489 -15.61 16.05 -2.48
C ALA A 489 -14.33 15.55 -3.17
N VAL A 490 -14.09 16.01 -4.40
CA VAL A 490 -12.92 15.64 -5.20
C VAL A 490 -12.26 16.87 -5.78
N LYS A 491 -11.00 16.72 -6.20
CA LYS A 491 -10.24 17.79 -6.85
C LYS A 491 -10.95 18.32 -8.08
N ILE A 492 -10.96 19.65 -8.22
CA ILE A 492 -11.59 20.37 -9.34
C ILE A 492 -11.04 19.96 -10.72
N ASP A 493 -9.78 19.51 -10.77
CA ASP A 493 -9.09 19.17 -12.01
C ASP A 493 -9.75 18.00 -12.76
N VAL A 494 -10.45 17.10 -12.05
CA VAL A 494 -11.18 15.97 -12.67
C VAL A 494 -12.13 16.43 -13.78
N ARG A 495 -12.67 17.66 -13.70
CA ARG A 495 -13.57 18.22 -14.71
C ARG A 495 -12.87 18.54 -16.03
N ARG A 496 -11.63 19.04 -15.95
CA ARG A 496 -10.85 19.45 -17.14
C ARG A 496 -10.44 18.23 -17.96
N GLU A 497 -10.41 17.07 -17.34
CA GLU A 497 -9.91 15.83 -17.89
C GLU A 497 -11.00 14.95 -18.51
N LEU A 498 -12.26 15.41 -18.51
CA LEU A 498 -13.42 14.68 -19.02
C LEU A 498 -14.13 15.45 -20.15
N PRO A 499 -13.46 15.66 -21.31
CA PRO A 499 -14.11 16.26 -22.46
C PRO A 499 -15.20 15.34 -23.02
N ILE A 500 -16.31 15.92 -23.46
CA ILE A 500 -17.43 15.20 -24.08
C ILE A 500 -17.39 15.24 -25.61
N GLU A 501 -16.49 16.03 -26.19
CA GLU A 501 -16.35 16.17 -27.63
C GLU A 501 -15.57 15.00 -28.23
N ALA A 502 -16.12 14.37 -29.27
CA ALA A 502 -15.48 13.24 -29.94
C ALA A 502 -14.10 13.56 -30.53
N SER A 503 -13.86 14.82 -30.93
CA SER A 503 -12.58 15.31 -31.46
C SER A 503 -11.42 15.13 -30.48
N GLU A 504 -11.67 15.29 -29.17
CA GLU A 504 -10.65 15.15 -28.12
C GLU A 504 -10.21 13.70 -27.92
N TRP A 505 -11.07 12.75 -28.29
CA TRP A 505 -10.81 11.32 -28.17
C TRP A 505 -10.41 10.67 -29.49
N ARG A 506 -10.50 11.38 -30.61
CA ARG A 506 -10.23 10.82 -31.94
C ARG A 506 -8.74 10.55 -32.12
N ASP A 507 -8.40 9.41 -32.70
CA ASP A 507 -7.01 9.12 -33.08
C ASP A 507 -6.52 10.24 -34.01
N ARG A 508 -5.40 10.83 -33.60
CA ARG A 508 -4.74 11.94 -34.29
C ARG A 508 -3.95 11.49 -35.52
N SER A 509 -3.79 10.19 -35.70
CA SER A 509 -3.14 9.60 -36.88
C SER A 509 -4.10 9.68 -38.06
N LEU A 510 -3.76 10.46 -39.08
CA LEU A 510 -4.63 10.63 -40.25
C LEU A 510 -4.52 9.46 -41.25
N ARG A 511 -3.45 8.68 -41.12
CA ARG A 511 -3.20 7.43 -41.86
C ARG A 511 -2.28 6.52 -41.06
N GLU A 512 -2.14 5.28 -41.53
CA GLU A 512 -1.11 4.39 -41.01
C GLU A 512 0.30 4.95 -41.31
N PRO A 513 1.24 4.87 -40.35
CA PRO A 513 2.62 5.26 -40.59
C PRO A 513 3.22 4.49 -41.75
N LEU A 514 4.00 5.17 -42.59
CA LEU A 514 4.62 4.51 -43.73
C LEU A 514 5.58 3.40 -43.29
N PRO A 515 5.56 2.22 -43.96
CA PRO A 515 6.39 1.08 -43.58
C PRO A 515 7.89 1.41 -43.73
N PRO A 516 8.80 0.74 -43.00
CA PRO A 516 10.25 1.02 -43.05
C PRO A 516 10.83 1.18 -44.46
N GLY A 517 10.44 0.33 -45.41
CA GLY A 517 10.91 0.38 -46.80
C GLY A 517 10.29 1.47 -47.69
N ALA A 518 9.32 2.26 -47.21
CA ALA A 518 8.77 3.38 -47.96
C ALA A 518 9.77 4.54 -48.02
N ARG A 519 9.97 5.10 -49.21
CA ARG A 519 10.85 6.25 -49.46
C ARG A 519 10.09 7.39 -50.13
N PHE A 520 10.45 8.63 -49.81
CA PHE A 520 10.01 9.80 -50.57
C PHE A 520 10.95 9.98 -51.76
N THR A 521 10.40 10.22 -52.95
CA THR A 521 11.17 10.43 -54.19
C THR A 521 11.14 11.88 -54.64
N ALA A 522 10.11 12.64 -54.27
CA ALA A 522 10.01 14.07 -54.50
C ALA A 522 9.15 14.77 -53.44
N LEU A 523 9.45 16.04 -53.20
CA LEU A 523 8.66 16.95 -52.38
C LEU A 523 8.54 18.29 -53.09
N LYS A 524 7.30 18.77 -53.25
CA LYS A 524 6.95 20.00 -53.94
C LYS A 524 5.98 20.82 -53.10
N VAL A 525 6.20 22.13 -53.02
CA VAL A 525 5.27 23.09 -52.44
C VAL A 525 4.99 24.17 -53.48
N SER A 526 3.72 24.43 -53.74
CA SER A 526 3.27 25.44 -54.69
C SER A 526 2.22 26.36 -54.09
N ASP A 527 2.20 27.61 -54.52
CA ASP A 527 1.15 28.57 -54.19
C ASP A 527 -0.12 28.24 -55.01
N VAL A 528 -1.27 28.08 -54.35
CA VAL A 528 -2.50 27.58 -54.98
C VAL A 528 -3.06 28.58 -55.99
N ASP A 529 -2.99 29.88 -55.69
CA ASP A 529 -3.57 30.94 -56.51
C ASP A 529 -2.71 31.22 -57.75
N SER A 530 -1.41 31.45 -57.53
CA SER A 530 -0.47 31.81 -58.60
C SER A 530 0.09 30.61 -59.35
N ARG A 531 -0.10 29.39 -58.81
CA ARG A 531 0.51 28.13 -59.27
C ARG A 531 2.04 28.18 -59.34
N GLN A 532 2.67 29.15 -58.66
CA GLN A 532 4.12 29.26 -58.62
C GLN A 532 4.72 28.21 -57.68
N LEU A 533 5.84 27.65 -58.09
CA LEU A 533 6.62 26.73 -57.30
C LEU A 533 7.35 27.51 -56.19
N VAL A 534 7.07 27.17 -54.93
CA VAL A 534 7.69 27.78 -53.75
C VAL A 534 8.94 26.99 -53.35
N PHE A 535 8.85 25.66 -53.39
CA PHE A 535 9.92 24.74 -53.06
C PHE A 535 9.79 23.44 -53.85
N GLU A 536 10.92 22.86 -54.27
CA GLU A 536 10.98 21.56 -54.92
C GLU A 536 12.31 20.87 -54.62
N THR A 537 12.25 19.57 -54.36
CA THR A 537 13.43 18.70 -54.30
C THR A 537 13.05 17.29 -54.72
N THR A 538 14.00 16.59 -55.32
CA THR A 538 13.93 15.13 -55.54
C THR A 538 14.91 14.43 -54.62
N PHE A 539 14.69 13.15 -54.33
CA PHE A 539 15.52 12.36 -53.42
C PHE A 539 16.11 11.16 -54.13
N ASN A 540 17.36 10.83 -53.80
CA ASN A 540 18.01 9.61 -54.27
C ASN A 540 17.52 8.37 -53.48
N ALA A 541 18.03 7.19 -53.83
CA ALA A 541 17.66 5.95 -53.15
C ALA A 541 18.06 5.91 -51.65
N ALA A 542 19.03 6.72 -51.23
CA ALA A 542 19.46 6.88 -49.84
C ALA A 542 18.60 7.92 -49.08
N GLY A 543 17.63 8.57 -49.74
CA GLY A 543 16.78 9.61 -49.15
C GLY A 543 17.44 10.98 -49.06
N GLU A 544 18.60 11.17 -49.71
CA GLU A 544 19.29 12.45 -49.74
C GLU A 544 18.74 13.31 -50.88
N PRO A 545 18.56 14.63 -50.67
CA PRO A 545 18.07 15.53 -51.71
C PRO A 545 19.09 15.63 -52.85
N ALA A 546 18.60 15.59 -54.10
CA ALA A 546 19.44 15.65 -55.31
C ALA A 546 20.21 16.97 -55.46
N SER A 547 19.79 18.02 -54.75
CA SER A 547 20.50 19.28 -54.62
C SER A 547 20.39 19.77 -53.18
N PRO A 548 21.44 20.38 -52.60
CA PRO A 548 21.41 20.82 -51.21
C PRO A 548 20.32 21.87 -51.01
N PRO A 549 19.26 21.58 -50.23
CA PRO A 549 18.20 22.55 -49.98
C PRO A 549 18.71 23.67 -49.07
N ARG A 550 18.05 24.83 -49.10
CA ARG A 550 18.39 25.98 -48.24
C ARG A 550 18.43 25.60 -46.75
N ASP A 551 17.52 24.72 -46.33
CA ASP A 551 17.47 24.18 -44.97
C ASP A 551 17.28 22.65 -45.02
N PRO A 552 18.37 21.87 -44.99
CA PRO A 552 18.31 20.40 -45.01
C PRO A 552 17.57 19.81 -43.80
N LYS A 553 17.64 20.48 -42.65
CA LYS A 553 16.97 20.02 -41.43
C LYS A 553 15.45 20.18 -41.57
N ALA A 554 14.99 21.32 -42.07
CA ALA A 554 13.57 21.53 -42.32
C ALA A 554 12.98 20.52 -43.32
N VAL A 555 13.72 20.15 -44.36
CA VAL A 555 13.30 19.08 -45.28
C VAL A 555 13.17 17.75 -44.54
N GLN A 556 14.17 17.36 -43.74
CA GLN A 556 14.10 16.12 -42.95
C GLN A 556 12.93 16.12 -41.97
N ASP A 557 12.68 17.24 -41.29
CA ASP A 557 11.58 17.38 -40.33
C ASP A 557 10.21 17.29 -41.04
N VAL A 558 10.04 17.91 -42.22
CA VAL A 558 8.82 17.72 -43.04
C VAL A 558 8.65 16.26 -43.45
N LEU A 559 9.69 15.59 -43.95
CA LEU A 559 9.59 14.19 -44.34
C LEU A 559 9.24 13.29 -43.15
N ALA A 560 9.81 13.55 -41.97
CA ALA A 560 9.49 12.83 -40.74
C ALA A 560 8.01 13.02 -40.36
N GLN A 561 7.50 14.25 -40.42
CA GLN A 561 6.10 14.57 -40.15
C GLN A 561 5.15 13.93 -41.16
N LEU A 562 5.48 13.96 -42.45
CA LEU A 562 4.70 13.28 -43.49
C LEU A 562 4.72 11.77 -43.28
N ARG A 563 5.82 11.17 -42.82
CA ARG A 563 5.92 9.71 -42.65
C ARG A 563 4.88 9.16 -41.67
N THR A 564 4.61 9.87 -40.58
CA THR A 564 3.61 9.50 -39.57
C THR A 564 2.25 10.16 -39.78
N LEU A 565 2.24 11.35 -40.40
CA LEU A 565 1.09 12.22 -40.65
C LEU A 565 0.08 12.28 -39.50
N ARG A 566 0.49 12.98 -38.43
CA ARG A 566 -0.34 13.21 -37.24
C ARG A 566 -0.89 14.64 -37.23
N ALA A 567 -2.11 14.78 -36.74
CA ALA A 567 -2.75 16.04 -36.47
C ALA A 567 -2.53 16.48 -35.02
N LYS A 568 -2.33 17.77 -34.79
CA LYS A 568 -2.45 18.36 -33.45
C LYS A 568 -3.90 18.30 -32.97
N ARG A 569 -4.84 18.61 -33.88
CA ARG A 569 -6.30 18.55 -33.66
C ARG A 569 -6.99 18.32 -35.00
N ILE A 570 -7.97 17.43 -35.05
CA ILE A 570 -8.79 17.17 -36.24
C ILE A 570 -10.11 17.93 -36.10
N LEU A 571 -10.51 18.66 -37.14
CA LEU A 571 -11.77 19.37 -37.15
C LEU A 571 -12.93 18.39 -37.42
N PRO A 572 -14.15 18.65 -36.91
CA PRO A 572 -15.28 17.75 -37.09
C PRO A 572 -15.73 17.57 -38.55
N ALA A 573 -15.52 18.58 -39.40
CA ALA A 573 -15.93 18.56 -40.80
C ALA A 573 -14.94 17.76 -41.67
N GLY A 574 -15.47 17.19 -42.76
CA GLY A 574 -14.66 16.63 -43.84
C GLY A 574 -13.86 17.70 -44.58
N PHE A 575 -13.14 17.30 -45.63
CA PHE A 575 -12.40 18.27 -46.44
C PHE A 575 -13.35 19.30 -47.06
N ALA A 576 -12.97 20.57 -46.98
CA ALA A 576 -13.62 21.68 -47.64
C ALA A 576 -12.57 22.58 -48.30
N ASP A 577 -12.96 23.35 -49.30
CA ASP A 577 -12.05 24.25 -50.02
C ASP A 577 -11.63 25.49 -49.19
N ARG A 578 -12.21 25.66 -47.98
CA ARG A 578 -11.86 26.68 -47.00
C ARG A 578 -11.92 26.09 -45.59
N VAL A 579 -11.19 26.69 -44.65
CA VAL A 579 -11.23 26.34 -43.23
C VAL A 579 -11.75 27.51 -42.41
N SER A 580 -12.75 27.24 -41.57
CA SER A 580 -13.30 28.22 -40.63
C SER A 580 -12.45 28.29 -39.37
N VAL A 581 -11.87 29.45 -39.08
CA VAL A 581 -11.04 29.69 -37.89
C VAL A 581 -11.56 30.92 -37.17
N ALA A 582 -12.05 30.75 -35.94
CA ALA A 582 -12.62 31.82 -35.11
C ALA A 582 -13.76 32.63 -35.80
N GLY A 583 -14.50 32.00 -36.72
CA GLY A 583 -15.57 32.63 -37.49
C GLY A 583 -15.14 33.21 -38.85
N ASP A 584 -13.83 33.22 -39.15
CA ASP A 584 -13.31 33.65 -40.46
C ASP A 584 -13.04 32.46 -41.37
N GLU A 585 -13.51 32.54 -42.61
CA GLU A 585 -13.22 31.55 -43.66
C GLU A 585 -11.87 31.80 -44.33
N ARG A 586 -10.88 30.94 -44.06
CA ARG A 586 -9.53 31.03 -44.61
C ARG A 586 -9.36 30.12 -45.84
N PRO A 587 -8.88 30.63 -46.99
CA PRO A 587 -8.58 29.79 -48.15
C PRO A 587 -7.27 29.01 -47.95
N TRP A 588 -7.09 27.96 -48.75
CA TRP A 588 -5.81 27.28 -48.87
C TRP A 588 -4.83 28.15 -49.66
N ARG A 589 -3.62 28.35 -49.11
CA ARG A 589 -2.57 29.16 -49.75
C ARG A 589 -1.55 28.31 -50.47
N PHE A 590 -1.15 27.18 -49.87
CA PHE A 590 -0.12 26.31 -50.41
C PHE A 590 -0.66 24.91 -50.67
N GLN A 591 -0.16 24.25 -51.70
CA GLN A 591 -0.33 22.83 -51.96
C GLN A 591 1.02 22.16 -51.79
N LEU A 592 1.12 21.28 -50.80
CA LEU A 592 2.25 20.38 -50.59
C LEU A 592 1.93 19.04 -51.26
N GLU A 593 2.84 18.60 -52.11
CA GLU A 593 2.79 17.34 -52.82
C GLU A 593 4.05 16.53 -52.51
N ALA A 594 3.88 15.31 -52.00
CA ALA A 594 4.97 14.40 -51.69
C ALA A 594 4.80 13.09 -52.46
N THR A 595 5.77 12.77 -53.30
CA THR A 595 5.80 11.52 -54.06
C THR A 595 6.52 10.44 -53.27
N LEU A 596 5.89 9.27 -53.21
CA LEU A 596 6.26 8.13 -52.40
C LEU A 596 6.54 6.93 -53.29
N SER A 597 7.53 6.14 -52.93
CA SER A 597 7.80 4.81 -53.49
C SER A 597 7.61 3.79 -52.36
N LEU A 598 6.61 2.95 -52.49
CA LEU A 598 6.22 1.91 -51.54
C LEU A 598 6.74 0.54 -52.03
N PRO A 599 7.29 -0.31 -51.13
CA PRO A 599 7.69 -1.66 -51.49
C PRO A 599 6.45 -2.52 -51.73
N GLY A 600 6.24 -2.98 -52.97
CA GLY A 600 5.14 -3.88 -53.34
C GLY A 600 5.54 -5.36 -53.28
N GLY A 601 4.53 -6.24 -53.26
CA GLY A 601 4.74 -7.69 -53.34
C GLY A 601 5.39 -8.09 -54.67
N GLY A 602 6.43 -8.92 -54.62
CA GLY A 602 7.14 -9.41 -55.82
C GLY A 602 8.25 -8.49 -56.35
N GLY A 603 8.70 -7.48 -55.58
CA GLY A 603 9.82 -6.62 -55.96
C GLY A 603 9.46 -5.45 -56.89
N VAL A 604 8.17 -5.22 -57.12
CA VAL A 604 7.67 -4.06 -57.88
C VAL A 604 7.43 -2.91 -56.91
N GLU A 605 8.08 -1.78 -57.15
CA GLU A 605 7.83 -0.55 -56.38
C GLU A 605 6.55 0.13 -56.88
N GLN A 606 5.67 0.50 -55.94
CA GLN A 606 4.45 1.25 -56.23
C GLN A 606 4.67 2.73 -55.94
N THR A 607 4.36 3.59 -56.91
CA THR A 607 4.44 5.04 -56.72
C THR A 607 3.10 5.57 -56.23
N GLY A 608 3.11 6.36 -55.16
CA GLY A 608 1.95 7.07 -54.63
C GLY A 608 2.25 8.55 -54.45
N THR A 609 1.20 9.37 -54.37
CA THR A 609 1.34 10.82 -54.15
C THR A 609 0.43 11.25 -53.01
N LEU A 610 0.99 11.95 -52.03
CA LEU A 610 0.25 12.60 -50.96
C LEU A 610 0.08 14.09 -51.27
N ILE A 611 -1.16 14.59 -51.21
CA ILE A 611 -1.47 16.01 -51.38
C ILE A 611 -2.08 16.57 -50.11
N LEU A 612 -1.48 17.65 -49.59
CA LEU A 612 -1.97 18.45 -48.48
C LEU A 612 -2.14 19.90 -48.92
N PHE A 613 -3.30 20.48 -48.66
CA PHE A 613 -3.56 21.92 -48.80
C PHE A 613 -3.28 22.59 -47.46
N LEU A 614 -2.55 23.70 -47.46
CA LEU A 614 -2.09 24.40 -46.25
C LEU A 614 -2.58 25.84 -46.28
N THR A 615 -3.01 26.35 -45.13
CA THR A 615 -3.26 27.79 -44.97
C THR A 615 -1.92 28.56 -44.90
N GLU A 616 -1.98 29.89 -44.96
CA GLU A 616 -0.90 30.69 -44.38
C GLU A 616 -0.77 30.41 -42.88
N ARG A 617 0.41 30.71 -42.34
CA ARG A 617 0.66 30.65 -40.89
C ARG A 617 -0.21 31.71 -40.22
N LEU A 618 -1.19 31.27 -39.42
CA LEU A 618 -2.14 32.17 -38.76
C LEU A 618 -1.57 32.73 -37.44
N GLY A 619 -0.54 32.10 -36.89
CA GLY A 619 0.20 32.58 -35.74
C GLY A 619 1.46 31.77 -35.46
N GLY A 620 2.17 32.07 -34.37
CA GLY A 620 3.43 31.41 -34.01
C GLY A 620 3.34 29.88 -33.86
N ALA A 621 2.17 29.33 -33.58
CA ALA A 621 2.00 27.88 -33.36
C ALA A 621 0.79 27.28 -34.09
N GLN A 622 0.26 27.98 -35.09
CA GLN A 622 -1.00 27.62 -35.72
C GLN A 622 -0.95 27.74 -37.24
N GLN A 623 -1.21 26.60 -37.89
CA GLN A 623 -1.42 26.46 -39.31
C GLN A 623 -2.34 25.25 -39.52
N PHE A 624 -3.22 25.32 -40.52
CA PHE A 624 -4.14 24.24 -40.84
C PHE A 624 -3.74 23.55 -42.14
N ALA A 625 -4.03 22.26 -42.20
CA ALA A 625 -3.90 21.43 -43.38
C ALA A 625 -5.24 20.76 -43.72
N GLY A 626 -5.46 20.50 -44.99
CA GLY A 626 -6.60 19.73 -45.50
C GLY A 626 -6.15 18.71 -46.53
N SER A 627 -6.77 17.53 -46.53
CA SER A 627 -6.56 16.53 -47.57
C SER A 627 -7.89 16.02 -48.11
N ARG A 628 -8.05 16.10 -49.43
CA ARG A 628 -9.21 15.52 -50.14
C ARG A 628 -9.25 14.00 -50.02
N GLU A 629 -8.07 13.37 -50.14
CA GLU A 629 -7.91 11.92 -50.05
C GLU A 629 -8.30 11.39 -48.66
N LEU A 630 -7.84 12.06 -47.60
CA LEU A 630 -8.15 11.69 -46.22
C LEU A 630 -9.50 12.24 -45.74
N ASN A 631 -10.18 13.02 -46.60
CA ASN A 631 -11.41 13.74 -46.30
C ASN A 631 -11.40 14.43 -44.92
N ALA A 632 -10.34 15.20 -44.62
CA ALA A 632 -10.12 15.79 -43.31
C ALA A 632 -9.51 17.20 -43.39
N ILE A 633 -9.86 18.03 -42.41
CA ILE A 633 -9.18 19.28 -42.07
C ILE A 633 -8.60 19.14 -40.66
N PHE A 634 -7.36 19.58 -40.47
CA PHE A 634 -6.66 19.42 -39.21
C PHE A 634 -5.64 20.54 -38.96
N GLU A 635 -5.39 20.83 -37.69
CA GLU A 635 -4.27 21.64 -37.24
C GLU A 635 -3.02 20.77 -37.24
N ILE A 636 -1.93 21.25 -37.85
CA ILE A 636 -0.66 20.50 -37.89
C ILE A 636 0.13 20.65 -36.58
N GLU A 637 1.00 19.68 -36.29
CA GLU A 637 1.86 19.72 -35.11
C GLU A 637 2.93 20.81 -35.22
N GLN A 638 3.39 21.34 -34.08
CA GLN A 638 4.37 22.43 -34.02
C GLN A 638 5.64 22.16 -34.85
N PRO A 639 6.26 20.96 -34.80
CA PRO A 639 7.44 20.68 -35.61
C PRO A 639 7.16 20.80 -37.11
N PHE A 640 5.94 20.48 -37.54
CA PHE A 640 5.55 20.59 -38.94
C PHE A 640 5.34 22.07 -39.35
N VAL A 641 4.73 22.88 -38.47
CA VAL A 641 4.59 24.34 -38.68
C VAL A 641 5.97 24.99 -38.88
N ASP A 642 6.91 24.70 -37.98
CA ASP A 642 8.22 25.33 -37.99
C ASP A 642 9.06 24.90 -39.20
N ALA A 643 8.99 23.61 -39.56
CA ALA A 643 9.68 23.09 -40.73
C ALA A 643 9.10 23.66 -42.05
N LEU A 644 7.77 23.76 -42.17
CA LEU A 644 7.13 24.39 -43.33
C LEU A 644 7.47 25.87 -43.42
N TRP A 645 7.52 26.59 -42.29
CA TRP A 645 7.92 27.99 -42.28
C TRP A 645 9.33 28.20 -42.84
N ALA A 646 10.30 27.37 -42.44
CA ALA A 646 11.67 27.45 -42.95
C ALA A 646 11.77 27.18 -44.47
N LEU A 647 10.88 26.33 -45.01
CA LEU A 647 10.85 26.01 -46.44
C LEU A 647 10.09 27.05 -47.29
N ILE A 648 9.03 27.65 -46.74
CA ILE A 648 8.10 28.52 -47.48
C ILE A 648 8.46 30.00 -47.33
N ALA A 649 8.95 30.44 -46.17
CA ALA A 649 9.23 31.84 -45.92
C ALA A 649 10.51 32.30 -46.67
N ARG A 650 10.34 33.29 -47.55
CA ARG A 650 11.47 34.07 -48.09
C ARG A 650 11.83 35.13 -47.05
N ASP A 651 13.10 35.21 -46.71
CA ASP A 651 13.64 36.30 -45.90
C ASP A 651 13.43 37.60 -46.69
N PRO A 652 12.58 38.54 -46.24
CA PRO A 652 12.58 39.86 -46.83
C PRO A 652 13.90 40.48 -46.40
N GLY A 653 14.90 40.47 -47.30
CA GLY A 653 16.19 41.08 -47.04
C GLY A 653 16.04 42.49 -46.44
N PRO A 654 17.09 43.00 -45.77
CA PRO A 654 17.01 44.24 -45.00
C PRO A 654 16.39 45.36 -45.85
N PRO A 655 15.51 46.20 -45.27
CA PRO A 655 14.83 47.25 -46.01
C PRO A 655 15.85 48.11 -46.75
N PRO A 656 15.57 48.55 -47.99
CA PRO A 656 16.51 49.38 -48.73
C PRO A 656 16.89 50.60 -47.88
N ALA A 657 18.20 50.82 -47.75
CA ALA A 657 18.73 51.97 -47.04
C ALA A 657 18.04 53.24 -47.56
N THR A 658 17.38 53.95 -46.66
CA THR A 658 16.72 55.22 -46.95
C THR A 658 17.78 56.16 -47.53
N ALA A 659 17.60 56.58 -48.79
CA ALA A 659 18.45 57.59 -49.38
C ALA A 659 18.36 58.86 -48.53
N GLU A 660 19.47 59.24 -47.89
CA GLU A 660 19.61 60.50 -47.18
C GLU A 660 19.29 61.65 -48.14
N THR A 661 18.21 62.37 -47.83
CA THR A 661 17.90 63.63 -48.52
C THR A 661 18.85 64.68 -47.96
N PRO A 662 19.62 65.42 -48.79
CA PRO A 662 20.60 66.37 -48.29
C PRO A 662 19.92 67.51 -47.54
N THR A 663 20.42 67.77 -46.34
CA THR A 663 19.99 68.79 -45.40
C THR A 663 20.13 70.20 -46.01
N ALA A 664 19.01 70.92 -46.09
CA ALA A 664 19.01 72.34 -46.40
C ALA A 664 19.61 73.14 -45.24
N ARG A 665 20.68 73.90 -45.53
CA ARG A 665 21.29 74.89 -44.63
C ARG A 665 20.26 75.97 -44.26
N SER A 666 20.10 76.21 -42.96
CA SER A 666 19.55 77.47 -42.45
C SER A 666 20.64 78.56 -42.41
N PRO A 667 20.31 79.83 -42.69
CA PRO A 667 21.29 80.92 -42.77
C PRO A 667 21.65 81.44 -41.38
N ASN A 668 22.94 81.76 -41.21
CA ASN A 668 23.52 82.30 -39.99
C ASN A 668 23.11 83.76 -39.75
N ALA A 669 23.04 84.10 -38.46
CA ALA A 669 23.04 85.45 -37.94
C ALA A 669 24.27 86.26 -38.39
N ARG A 670 24.02 87.45 -38.93
CA ARG A 670 24.63 88.71 -38.49
C ARG A 670 23.79 89.89 -38.94
#